data_AF-A0AAV9WRW9-F1
#
_entry.id   AF-A0AAV9WRW9-F1
#
_cell.length_a   1.000
_cell.length_b   1.000
_cell.length_c   1.000
_cell.angle_alpha   90.00
_cell.angle_beta   90.00
_cell.angle_gamma   90.00
#
_symmetry.space_group_name_H-M   'P 1'
#
loop_
_entity.id
_entity.type
_entity.pdbx_description
1 polymer ?
#
loop_
_entity_poly.entity_id
_entity_poly.type
_entity_poly.pdbx_seq_one_letter_code
_entity_poly.pdbx_strand_id
1 'polypeptide(L)'
;MSQNPSQDKSLAGVSIIAAETASDVSGIVTSQSRVGLDPANKAIRTWYNVSSTQGAKSPGQFKPRDVAYEFMKAQAKDFMWKGDLADLRDRRVNSNGSAHSVRFTQDYKGVPVDSSEIVVNMNTKGTIYAIYNNYHYSIPQDLDPKKNSINDRQAKDIAEQMVKRRYTKYSIKSQTLIVYQYHRVENGPPKGRPEPEGEQVDIRKTGKILAQNVNATPNDQQGSGEPEEGHYYLAWDFRIETQEPRSSWRILLNAMTGRTIAVIDMAQYAVGSAKVFDPNPVVTSGNPALSPTTASSVLDRYSKIVTLDRLNGKDSSGNLHLDGTYVQMDEIESPVYNEPVSVSGDFAFQTSNRSFLDAMCYYHIDKFQDYIQKVLGLTNVCNYSIKIDPQGCNGGDQSYYIGGAITFGEGGVPDAQDAMVILHEYGHAIQDNVNPGFDDPSSGVGEGFGDFIAAVFYDDKHLVPSATRGWMMSWDARGGWGGRRYDLAYGFDDPRYANEIENHTTGALWASVMFELYRKLGGDSIYSGVKAFARDLAIRLHLMANFLVPASNATATQMAQQIEAADGNLLGWNGLAEKLHYKVIYDTFSRRKLIGYPNLAVDVYINDGRDGGYGSSSKKDLFSETLWQDNYWSTQDIWVRANPYASTAAQGAGGPGDHVEPPINSVAYLYVRVKNRGSDASGSGPVKVRVFHSLPGLGLVWSDDWTEMDASLVSQPSNILSGTDKGVIVGPFTWIPTQLGHECVLAVVECEKDHALTQNLHSPHVEHSQMVPFDNNIAQRNLFPTAAKGKMTRGFYVRNPDTKPNTVVLQYNAHLPRRWGFHINLVNPTEIRLGGLDRRYVELTIDQGSGTEVKDFTQPYTISVTGLIANRLIGGMTFYVAPESAFAPGALSSCKPCFCQSANTPFCFHICSWKENVVQGELDIKVRFEKK
;
A
#
# COMPACT_ATOMS: atom_id res chain seq x y z
N MET A 1 17.38 -39.65 -18.38
CA MET A 1 17.16 -40.87 -17.57
C MET A 1 17.06 -40.44 -16.12
N SER A 2 15.94 -40.78 -15.48
CA SER A 2 15.61 -40.93 -14.04
C SER A 2 16.23 -40.03 -12.95
N GLN A 3 15.30 -39.34 -12.23
CA GLN A 3 15.19 -39.11 -10.77
C GLN A 3 16.32 -38.32 -10.07
N ASN A 4 16.09 -37.26 -9.29
CA ASN A 4 15.10 -37.10 -8.22
C ASN A 4 14.81 -35.61 -7.91
N PRO A 5 13.57 -35.21 -7.56
CA PRO A 5 13.23 -33.87 -7.09
C PRO A 5 13.22 -33.82 -5.56
N SER A 6 14.08 -33.02 -4.93
CA SER A 6 13.91 -32.62 -3.52
C SER A 6 13.84 -31.10 -3.43
N GLN A 7 12.62 -30.62 -3.22
CA GLN A 7 12.25 -29.23 -3.04
C GLN A 7 12.90 -28.63 -1.78
N ASP A 8 13.40 -27.40 -1.89
CA ASP A 8 13.70 -26.54 -0.75
C ASP A 8 12.47 -25.66 -0.42
N LYS A 9 12.14 -25.57 0.87
CA LYS A 9 10.88 -25.02 1.42
C LYS A 9 11.08 -24.25 2.73
N SER A 10 12.27 -23.76 3.03
CA SER A 10 12.61 -23.43 4.43
C SER A 10 12.44 -21.97 4.89
N LEU A 11 12.05 -21.00 4.05
CA LEU A 11 11.68 -19.64 4.54
C LEU A 11 10.40 -19.01 3.93
N ALA A 12 9.74 -19.70 2.99
CA ALA A 12 8.54 -19.21 2.31
C ALA A 12 7.21 -19.69 2.94
N GLY A 13 7.11 -19.80 4.27
CA GLY A 13 5.93 -20.45 4.87
C GLY A 13 5.55 -20.03 6.29
N VAL A 14 5.53 -18.74 6.64
CA VAL A 14 4.90 -18.37 7.92
C VAL A 14 3.38 -18.34 7.74
N SER A 15 2.67 -19.27 8.39
CA SER A 15 1.20 -19.25 8.48
C SER A 15 0.79 -18.54 9.77
N ILE A 16 0.01 -17.47 9.64
CA ILE A 16 -0.59 -16.77 10.78
C ILE A 16 -1.95 -17.42 11.03
N ILE A 17 -2.15 -17.96 12.23
CA ILE A 17 -3.40 -18.66 12.56
C ILE A 17 -4.15 -17.91 13.67
N ALA A 18 -5.47 -17.82 13.56
CA ALA A 18 -6.33 -17.25 14.59
C ALA A 18 -6.45 -18.20 15.80
N ALA A 19 -6.60 -17.64 17.01
CA ALA A 19 -6.57 -18.35 18.29
C ALA A 19 -7.50 -19.58 18.37
N GLU A 20 -8.61 -19.59 17.63
CA GLU A 20 -9.61 -20.68 17.66
C GLU A 20 -9.13 -21.98 16.99
N THR A 21 -8.01 -21.96 16.26
CA THR A 21 -7.44 -23.15 15.58
C THR A 21 -6.10 -23.60 16.17
N ALA A 22 -5.61 -22.93 17.20
CA ALA A 22 -4.37 -23.25 17.90
C ALA A 22 -4.63 -24.13 19.15
N SER A 23 -5.29 -25.28 18.98
CA SER A 23 -5.63 -26.20 20.08
C SER A 23 -4.43 -26.76 20.84
N ASP A 24 -3.22 -26.58 20.30
CA ASP A 24 -1.98 -27.20 20.80
C ASP A 24 -1.03 -26.23 21.53
N VAL A 25 -1.35 -24.94 21.61
CA VAL A 25 -0.54 -23.94 22.33
C VAL A 25 -1.00 -23.82 23.78
N SER A 26 -0.08 -23.90 24.74
CA SER A 26 -0.42 -23.87 26.17
C SER A 26 -1.24 -22.62 26.56
N GLY A 27 -2.14 -22.76 27.55
CA GLY A 27 -3.32 -21.91 27.83
C GLY A 27 -3.12 -20.43 28.20
N ILE A 28 -2.27 -19.71 27.47
CA ILE A 28 -1.93 -18.28 27.59
C ILE A 28 -2.34 -17.51 26.31
N VAL A 29 -3.02 -18.18 25.36
CA VAL A 29 -3.59 -17.56 24.16
C VAL A 29 -4.93 -16.89 24.52
N THR A 30 -5.06 -15.58 24.32
CA THR A 30 -6.38 -14.92 24.35
C THR A 30 -7.03 -14.98 22.97
N SER A 31 -8.34 -14.74 22.88
CA SER A 31 -9.05 -14.57 21.61
C SER A 31 -8.48 -13.46 20.71
N GLN A 32 -7.63 -12.58 21.26
CA GLN A 32 -6.93 -11.50 20.54
C GLN A 32 -5.43 -11.79 20.29
N SER A 33 -4.89 -12.89 20.83
CA SER A 33 -3.52 -13.32 20.56
C SER A 33 -3.37 -13.69 19.09
N ARG A 34 -2.30 -13.20 18.46
CA ARG A 34 -1.95 -13.54 17.07
C ARG A 34 -0.61 -14.26 17.08
N VAL A 35 -0.62 -15.51 16.64
CA VAL A 35 0.55 -16.39 16.71
C VAL A 35 0.93 -16.80 15.28
N GLY A 36 2.12 -16.40 14.84
CA GLY A 36 2.71 -16.89 13.60
C GLY A 36 3.51 -18.15 13.90
N LEU A 37 3.25 -19.24 13.17
CA LEU A 37 3.93 -20.52 13.37
C LEU A 37 4.92 -20.81 12.25
N ASP A 38 5.99 -21.51 12.62
CA ASP A 38 6.92 -22.15 11.70
C ASP A 38 6.17 -23.24 10.91
N PRO A 39 6.30 -23.27 9.57
CA PRO A 39 5.55 -24.21 8.74
C PRO A 39 5.94 -25.67 9.01
N ALA A 40 7.22 -25.92 9.30
CA ALA A 40 7.82 -27.23 9.34
C ALA A 40 7.59 -27.92 10.68
N ASN A 41 7.74 -27.19 11.79
CA ASN A 41 7.64 -27.76 13.13
C ASN A 41 6.54 -27.14 14.00
N LYS A 42 5.80 -26.14 13.51
CA LYS A 42 4.74 -25.43 14.27
C LYS A 42 5.24 -24.67 15.49
N ALA A 43 6.55 -24.44 15.65
CA ALA A 43 7.08 -23.58 16.69
C ALA A 43 6.63 -22.13 16.49
N ILE A 44 6.38 -21.41 17.59
CA ILE A 44 5.98 -20.00 17.49
C ILE A 44 7.13 -19.14 16.95
N ARG A 45 6.89 -18.42 15.84
CA ARG A 45 7.80 -17.45 15.22
C ARG A 45 7.50 -16.03 15.63
N THR A 46 6.21 -15.69 15.74
CA THR A 46 5.78 -14.40 16.26
C THR A 46 4.59 -14.59 17.19
N TRP A 47 4.52 -13.80 18.25
CA TRP A 47 3.38 -13.80 19.15
C TRP A 47 3.05 -12.38 19.57
N TYR A 48 1.89 -11.89 19.15
CA TYR A 48 1.35 -10.59 19.50
C TYR A 48 0.16 -10.73 20.45
N ASN A 49 -0.04 -9.73 21.30
CA ASN A 49 -1.06 -9.74 22.35
C ASN A 49 -0.94 -11.00 23.22
N VAL A 50 0.30 -11.27 23.64
CA VAL A 50 0.64 -12.31 24.61
C VAL A 50 -0.13 -12.00 25.87
N SER A 51 -1.22 -12.71 26.12
CA SER A 51 -1.91 -12.57 27.40
C SER A 51 -0.92 -12.93 28.48
N SER A 52 -0.73 -12.09 29.47
CA SER A 52 -0.22 -12.64 30.72
C SER A 52 -0.90 -11.91 31.86
N THR A 53 -1.60 -12.69 32.64
CA THR A 53 -1.79 -12.50 34.08
C THR A 53 -0.45 -12.60 34.82
N GLN A 54 0.65 -12.07 34.27
CA GLN A 54 1.79 -11.68 35.10
C GLN A 54 1.40 -10.35 35.73
N GLY A 55 1.04 -10.38 37.02
CA GLY A 55 0.54 -9.21 37.75
C GLY A 55 1.39 -7.97 37.46
N ALA A 56 0.73 -6.90 36.99
CA ALA A 56 1.39 -5.65 36.63
C ALA A 56 2.28 -5.19 37.79
N LYS A 57 3.59 -5.09 37.54
CA LYS A 57 4.56 -4.62 38.55
C LYS A 57 4.61 -3.09 38.49
N SER A 58 4.86 -2.43 39.62
CA SER A 58 5.03 -0.98 39.64
C SER A 58 6.23 -0.56 38.76
N PRO A 59 6.14 0.56 38.02
CA PRO A 59 7.25 1.04 37.19
C PRO A 59 8.55 1.15 38.01
N GLY A 60 9.63 0.55 37.52
CA GLY A 60 10.95 0.55 38.18
C GLY A 60 11.17 -0.54 39.25
N GLN A 61 10.19 -1.39 39.55
CA GLN A 61 10.32 -2.48 40.54
C GLN A 61 10.68 -3.86 39.96
N PHE A 62 10.93 -3.96 38.65
CA PHE A 62 11.31 -5.22 38.01
C PHE A 62 12.49 -5.00 37.06
N LYS A 63 13.25 -6.08 36.82
CA LYS A 63 14.25 -6.10 35.76
C LYS A 63 13.59 -6.69 34.51
N PRO A 64 13.52 -5.95 33.39
CA PRO A 64 12.91 -6.46 32.15
C PRO A 64 13.47 -7.80 31.71
N ARG A 65 14.78 -8.01 31.92
CA ARG A 65 15.47 -9.27 31.63
C ARG A 65 14.87 -10.45 32.39
N ASP A 66 14.64 -10.31 33.69
CA ASP A 66 14.12 -11.39 34.54
C ASP A 66 12.71 -11.79 34.08
N VAL A 67 11.88 -10.80 33.76
CA VAL A 67 10.52 -11.00 33.24
C VAL A 67 10.52 -11.75 31.90
N ALA A 68 11.38 -11.33 30.97
CA ALA A 68 11.51 -12.01 29.68
C ALA A 68 12.01 -13.46 29.84
N TYR A 69 13.01 -13.68 30.70
CA TYR A 69 13.57 -15.01 30.92
C TYR A 69 12.58 -15.97 31.59
N GLU A 70 11.87 -15.52 32.62
CA GLU A 70 10.81 -16.31 33.26
C GLU A 70 9.71 -16.69 32.27
N PHE A 71 9.27 -15.75 31.44
CA PHE A 71 8.29 -16.01 30.39
C PHE A 71 8.79 -17.02 29.37
N MET A 72 9.99 -16.81 28.82
CA MET A 72 10.56 -17.69 27.80
C MET A 72 10.74 -19.10 28.33
N LYS A 73 11.12 -19.25 29.60
CA LYS A 73 11.27 -20.56 30.25
C LYS A 73 9.92 -21.26 30.42
N ALA A 74 8.90 -20.52 30.83
CA ALA A 74 7.54 -21.04 30.97
C ALA A 74 6.92 -21.46 29.63
N GLN A 75 7.32 -20.82 28.52
CA GLN A 75 6.76 -21.04 27.18
C GLN A 75 7.72 -21.79 26.25
N ALA A 76 8.85 -22.30 26.75
CA ALA A 76 9.88 -22.94 25.94
C ALA A 76 9.32 -24.07 25.07
N LYS A 77 8.33 -24.83 25.56
CA LYS A 77 7.68 -25.90 24.80
C LYS A 77 6.93 -25.38 23.56
N ASP A 78 6.18 -24.29 23.68
CA ASP A 78 5.38 -23.72 22.59
C ASP A 78 6.27 -23.10 21.49
N PHE A 79 7.41 -22.55 21.90
CA PHE A 79 8.45 -22.08 21.00
C PHE A 79 9.43 -23.18 20.57
N MET A 80 9.26 -24.43 20.99
CA MET A 80 10.19 -25.54 20.75
C MET A 80 11.67 -25.24 21.10
N TRP A 81 11.89 -24.41 22.13
CA TRP A 81 13.20 -24.18 22.73
C TRP A 81 13.52 -25.27 23.77
N LYS A 82 14.79 -25.36 24.19
CA LYS A 82 15.13 -26.20 25.35
C LYS A 82 14.49 -25.66 26.62
N GLY A 83 13.99 -26.54 27.48
CA GLY A 83 13.28 -26.14 28.71
C GLY A 83 14.12 -25.38 29.73
N ASP A 84 15.44 -25.47 29.67
CA ASP A 84 16.39 -24.69 30.48
C ASP A 84 16.91 -23.43 29.77
N LEU A 85 16.55 -23.23 28.49
CA LEU A 85 17.06 -22.20 27.60
C LEU A 85 18.60 -22.16 27.53
N ALA A 86 19.27 -23.29 27.79
CA ALA A 86 20.74 -23.35 27.88
C ALA A 86 21.44 -23.03 26.55
N ASP A 87 20.72 -23.05 25.44
CA ASP A 87 21.17 -22.63 24.11
C ASP A 87 20.74 -21.22 23.73
N LEU A 88 20.23 -20.42 24.67
CA LEU A 88 19.96 -19.00 24.43
C LEU A 88 20.93 -18.13 25.22
N ARG A 89 21.64 -17.29 24.49
CA ARG A 89 22.60 -16.33 25.02
C ARG A 89 21.97 -14.95 25.11
N ASP A 90 22.19 -14.32 26.26
CA ASP A 90 21.72 -12.98 26.53
C ASP A 90 22.51 -11.91 25.74
N ARG A 91 21.82 -10.89 25.23
CA ARG A 91 22.43 -9.80 24.46
C ARG A 91 22.25 -8.44 25.13
N ARG A 92 21.10 -7.81 24.92
CA ARG A 92 20.87 -6.43 25.35
C ARG A 92 19.40 -6.18 25.69
N VAL A 93 19.19 -5.22 26.57
CA VAL A 93 17.87 -4.65 26.85
C VAL A 93 17.84 -3.24 26.28
N ASN A 94 16.97 -3.00 25.30
CA ASN A 94 16.72 -1.66 24.77
C ASN A 94 15.54 -1.04 25.51
N SER A 95 15.65 0.21 25.95
CA SER A 95 14.58 0.93 26.64
C SER A 95 14.45 2.33 26.08
N ASN A 96 13.22 2.82 25.87
CA ASN A 96 12.95 4.15 25.31
C ASN A 96 12.02 5.00 26.21
N GLY A 97 11.89 4.64 27.48
CA GLY A 97 11.01 5.31 28.45
C GLY A 97 9.53 4.91 28.36
N SER A 98 9.09 4.28 27.27
CA SER A 98 7.70 3.81 27.08
C SER A 98 7.56 2.28 26.96
N ALA A 99 8.65 1.58 26.62
CA ALA A 99 8.72 0.13 26.54
C ALA A 99 10.16 -0.38 26.72
N HIS A 100 10.27 -1.69 26.92
CA HIS A 100 11.51 -2.47 26.95
C HIS A 100 11.49 -3.56 25.89
N SER A 101 12.61 -3.77 25.20
CA SER A 101 12.84 -4.92 24.31
C SER A 101 14.05 -5.70 24.80
N VAL A 102 13.82 -6.92 25.28
CA VAL A 102 14.87 -7.85 25.73
C VAL A 102 15.25 -8.77 24.58
N ARG A 103 16.55 -8.88 24.28
CA ARG A 103 17.06 -9.58 23.11
C ARG A 103 17.97 -10.73 23.50
N PHE A 104 17.78 -11.87 22.87
CA PHE A 104 18.57 -13.10 23.01
C PHE A 104 19.04 -13.57 21.63
N THR A 105 20.06 -14.42 21.60
CA THR A 105 20.54 -15.11 20.39
C THR A 105 20.75 -16.58 20.72
N GLN A 106 20.70 -17.46 19.73
CA GLN A 106 20.92 -18.88 19.92
C GLN A 106 22.42 -19.23 19.91
N ASP A 107 22.82 -20.14 20.78
CA ASP A 107 24.12 -20.83 20.76
C ASP A 107 23.87 -22.32 20.43
N TYR A 108 24.57 -22.86 19.44
CA TYR A 108 24.52 -24.28 19.09
C TYR A 108 25.82 -24.97 19.53
N LYS A 109 25.73 -25.91 20.48
CA LYS A 109 26.89 -26.64 21.05
C LYS A 109 28.05 -25.72 21.50
N GLY A 110 27.72 -24.53 22.02
CA GLY A 110 28.68 -23.57 22.56
C GLY A 110 29.26 -22.57 21.56
N VAL A 111 28.80 -22.56 20.29
CA VAL A 111 29.09 -21.49 19.33
C VAL A 111 27.82 -20.72 18.98
N PRO A 112 27.90 -19.40 18.77
CA PRO A 112 26.72 -18.60 18.41
C PRO A 112 26.21 -18.98 17.01
N VAL A 113 24.89 -18.90 16.84
CA VAL A 113 24.19 -19.07 15.56
C VAL A 113 23.91 -17.68 14.97
N ASP A 114 24.29 -17.45 13.71
CA ASP A 114 24.01 -16.20 13.03
C ASP A 114 22.52 -15.95 12.88
N SER A 115 22.10 -14.68 12.79
CA SER A 115 20.71 -14.28 12.50
C SER A 115 19.62 -14.88 13.41
N SER A 116 20.01 -15.39 14.58
CA SER A 116 19.15 -16.16 15.49
C SER A 116 18.40 -15.33 16.55
N GLU A 117 18.17 -14.04 16.28
CA GLU A 117 17.70 -13.12 17.32
C GLU A 117 16.27 -13.44 17.79
N ILE A 118 16.09 -13.48 19.11
CA ILE A 118 14.79 -13.57 19.78
C ILE A 118 14.57 -12.24 20.50
N VAL A 119 13.41 -11.63 20.30
CA VAL A 119 13.08 -10.32 20.87
C VAL A 119 11.77 -10.40 21.66
N VAL A 120 11.83 -10.09 22.94
CA VAL A 120 10.67 -10.03 23.85
C VAL A 120 10.39 -8.58 24.20
N ASN A 121 9.23 -8.07 23.79
CA ASN A 121 8.82 -6.69 24.02
C ASN A 121 7.80 -6.60 25.14
N MET A 122 8.03 -5.65 26.06
CA MET A 122 7.18 -5.41 27.21
C MET A 122 7.02 -3.93 27.51
N ASN A 123 5.91 -3.55 28.13
CA ASN A 123 5.68 -2.15 28.53
C ASN A 123 6.42 -1.81 29.84
N THR A 124 6.29 -0.57 30.31
CA THR A 124 6.92 -0.08 31.56
C THR A 124 6.41 -0.73 32.84
N LYS A 125 5.37 -1.58 32.77
CA LYS A 125 4.82 -2.36 33.89
C LYS A 125 5.26 -3.83 33.84
N GLY A 126 6.07 -4.20 32.85
CA GLY A 126 6.58 -5.56 32.67
C GLY A 126 5.59 -6.48 31.95
N THR A 127 4.52 -5.96 31.35
CA THR A 127 3.60 -6.78 30.55
C THR A 127 4.19 -7.02 29.18
N ILE A 128 4.45 -8.28 28.85
CA ILE A 128 4.91 -8.70 27.51
C ILE A 128 3.74 -8.58 26.53
N TYR A 129 3.98 -7.94 25.38
CA TYR A 129 2.94 -7.72 24.37
C TYR A 129 3.32 -8.22 22.97
N ALA A 130 4.60 -8.43 22.69
CA ALA A 130 5.06 -8.96 21.40
C ALA A 130 6.37 -9.75 21.52
N ILE A 131 6.43 -10.90 20.85
CA ILE A 131 7.63 -11.76 20.77
C ILE A 131 7.95 -12.05 19.32
N TYR A 132 9.23 -11.98 18.98
CA TYR A 132 9.81 -12.36 17.70
C TYR A 132 10.84 -13.46 17.93
N ASN A 133 10.82 -14.53 17.13
CA ASN A 133 11.65 -15.70 17.33
C ASN A 133 12.30 -16.20 16.02
N ASN A 134 13.56 -15.82 15.80
CA ASN A 134 14.36 -16.30 14.68
C ASN A 134 15.27 -17.49 15.04
N TYR A 135 14.87 -18.33 16.01
CA TYR A 135 15.62 -19.54 16.37
C TYR A 135 15.78 -20.50 15.18
N HIS A 136 16.97 -21.04 14.94
CA HIS A 136 17.24 -21.98 13.86
C HIS A 136 17.01 -23.42 14.33
N TYR A 137 15.88 -24.00 13.93
CA TYR A 137 15.50 -25.38 14.29
C TYR A 137 16.12 -26.45 13.37
N SER A 138 16.48 -26.07 12.15
CA SER A 138 16.95 -26.99 11.11
C SER A 138 18.47 -27.19 11.11
N ILE A 139 19.19 -26.75 12.16
CA ILE A 139 20.63 -27.00 12.29
C ILE A 139 20.88 -28.52 12.35
N PRO A 140 21.69 -29.11 11.45
CA PRO A 140 21.96 -30.53 11.46
C PRO A 140 22.61 -31.01 12.76
N GLN A 141 22.09 -32.10 13.35
CA GLN A 141 22.56 -32.62 14.65
C GLN A 141 24.02 -33.11 14.61
N ASP A 142 24.46 -33.55 13.44
CA ASP A 142 25.81 -34.02 13.15
C ASP A 142 26.83 -32.88 12.97
N LEU A 143 26.36 -31.63 12.77
CA LEU A 143 27.23 -30.45 12.80
C LEU A 143 27.90 -30.35 14.18
N ASP A 144 29.22 -30.42 14.23
CA ASP A 144 29.99 -30.45 15.47
C ASP A 144 31.08 -29.36 15.47
N PRO A 145 30.89 -28.27 16.25
CA PRO A 145 31.86 -27.18 16.34
C PRO A 145 33.26 -27.60 16.81
N LYS A 146 33.40 -28.77 17.46
CA LYS A 146 34.70 -29.29 17.92
C LYS A 146 35.49 -30.02 16.84
N LYS A 147 34.89 -30.28 15.68
CA LYS A 147 35.49 -31.02 14.55
C LYS A 147 35.94 -30.11 13.41
N ASN A 148 36.06 -28.79 13.63
CA ASN A 148 36.57 -27.88 12.61
C ASN A 148 38.00 -28.24 12.18
N SER A 149 38.20 -28.51 10.89
CA SER A 149 39.52 -28.84 10.34
C SER A 149 40.44 -27.63 10.25
N ILE A 150 39.88 -26.42 10.15
CA ILE A 150 40.61 -25.15 10.13
C ILE A 150 40.56 -24.54 11.52
N ASN A 151 41.73 -24.45 12.17
CA ASN A 151 41.85 -23.84 13.49
C ASN A 151 41.88 -22.30 13.41
N ASP A 152 41.77 -21.66 14.58
CA ASP A 152 41.71 -20.19 14.73
C ASP A 152 42.88 -19.46 14.02
N ARG A 153 44.10 -19.97 14.16
CA ARG A 153 45.28 -19.38 13.53
C ARG A 153 45.23 -19.52 12.01
N GLN A 154 44.89 -20.70 11.50
CA GLN A 154 44.79 -20.95 10.06
C GLN A 154 43.68 -20.11 9.42
N ALA A 155 42.51 -20.00 10.06
CA ALA A 155 41.42 -19.16 9.58
C ALA A 155 41.83 -17.68 9.51
N LYS A 156 42.54 -17.20 10.53
CA LYS A 156 43.08 -15.84 10.56
C LYS A 156 44.09 -15.61 9.45
N ASP A 157 45.01 -16.54 9.23
CA ASP A 157 46.00 -16.46 8.16
C ASP A 157 45.33 -16.40 6.77
N ILE A 158 44.26 -17.19 6.56
CA ILE A 158 43.46 -17.14 5.32
C ILE A 158 42.79 -15.76 5.17
N ALA A 159 42.08 -15.28 6.19
CA ALA A 159 41.41 -13.98 6.15
C ALA A 159 42.40 -12.81 5.95
N GLU A 160 43.57 -12.87 6.60
CA GLU A 160 44.64 -11.89 6.41
C GLU A 160 45.24 -11.95 5.00
N GLN A 161 45.45 -13.14 4.44
CA GLN A 161 45.93 -13.29 3.07
C GLN A 161 44.93 -12.73 2.06
N MET A 162 43.62 -12.95 2.27
CA MET A 162 42.57 -12.38 1.43
C MET A 162 42.67 -10.85 1.44
N VAL A 163 42.79 -10.23 2.61
CA VAL A 163 42.80 -8.76 2.76
C VAL A 163 44.14 -8.14 2.33
N LYS A 164 45.29 -8.75 2.68
CA LYS A 164 46.65 -8.28 2.34
C LYS A 164 46.90 -8.21 0.83
N ARG A 165 46.20 -9.01 0.02
CA ARG A 165 46.29 -8.94 -1.45
C ARG A 165 45.87 -7.58 -1.99
N ARG A 166 45.02 -6.84 -1.27
CA ARG A 166 44.43 -5.59 -1.78
C ARG A 166 44.63 -4.38 -0.86
N TYR A 167 44.79 -4.61 0.44
CA TYR A 167 44.86 -3.56 1.45
C TYR A 167 46.17 -3.65 2.23
N THR A 168 46.93 -2.56 2.20
CA THR A 168 48.19 -2.41 2.96
C THR A 168 47.94 -2.01 4.42
N LYS A 169 46.77 -1.43 4.72
CA LYS A 169 46.33 -1.07 6.07
C LYS A 169 44.96 -1.69 6.37
N TYR A 170 44.91 -2.56 7.36
CA TYR A 170 43.66 -3.18 7.81
C TYR A 170 43.75 -3.60 9.29
N SER A 171 42.58 -3.87 9.89
CA SER A 171 42.43 -4.32 11.27
C SER A 171 41.30 -5.35 11.33
N ILE A 172 41.63 -6.58 11.73
CA ILE A 172 40.62 -7.56 12.12
C ILE A 172 40.06 -7.14 13.48
N LYS A 173 38.77 -6.77 13.54
CA LYS A 173 38.07 -6.33 14.75
C LYS A 173 37.54 -7.48 15.57
N SER A 174 37.10 -8.54 14.89
CA SER A 174 36.68 -9.75 15.56
C SER A 174 36.87 -10.96 14.67
N GLN A 175 37.04 -12.11 15.32
CA GLN A 175 37.07 -13.44 14.73
C GLN A 175 36.24 -14.33 15.65
N THR A 176 35.20 -14.97 15.15
CA THR A 176 34.33 -15.83 15.95
C THR A 176 33.92 -17.05 15.15
N LEU A 177 34.01 -18.25 15.74
CA LEU A 177 33.41 -19.45 15.15
C LEU A 177 31.91 -19.42 15.38
N ILE A 178 31.12 -19.54 14.32
CA ILE A 178 29.66 -19.44 14.34
C ILE A 178 29.03 -20.60 13.56
N VAL A 179 27.75 -20.89 13.83
CA VAL A 179 26.90 -21.62 12.88
C VAL A 179 26.22 -20.59 11.98
N TYR A 180 26.39 -20.74 10.68
CA TYR A 180 25.86 -19.83 9.68
C TYR A 180 25.01 -20.59 8.69
N GLN A 181 23.74 -20.20 8.53
CA GLN A 181 22.92 -20.67 7.42
C GLN A 181 23.28 -19.85 6.18
N TYR A 182 23.76 -20.50 5.13
CA TYR A 182 24.05 -19.80 3.90
C TYR A 182 22.76 -19.39 3.22
N HIS A 183 22.69 -18.10 2.95
CA HIS A 183 21.77 -17.52 2.00
C HIS A 183 22.61 -16.85 0.94
N ARG A 184 22.33 -17.14 -0.32
CA ARG A 184 23.01 -16.58 -1.47
C ARG A 184 22.67 -15.11 -1.53
N VAL A 185 23.54 -14.30 -0.94
CA VAL A 185 23.55 -12.86 -1.13
C VAL A 185 24.21 -12.65 -2.49
N GLU A 186 23.43 -12.59 -3.56
CA GLU A 186 23.95 -12.26 -4.89
C GLU A 186 24.36 -10.77 -4.91
N ASN A 187 25.60 -10.49 -4.50
CA ASN A 187 26.35 -9.29 -4.92
C ASN A 187 27.00 -9.52 -6.29
N GLY A 188 26.31 -10.24 -7.18
CA GLY A 188 26.81 -10.60 -8.49
C GLY A 188 26.14 -9.76 -9.56
N PRO A 189 26.89 -9.01 -10.40
CA PRO A 189 26.36 -8.68 -11.71
C PRO A 189 25.96 -9.98 -12.45
N PRO A 190 24.97 -9.88 -13.33
CA PRO A 190 24.54 -10.95 -14.21
C PRO A 190 25.67 -11.42 -15.13
N LYS A 191 25.50 -12.62 -15.69
CA LYS A 191 26.52 -13.32 -16.47
C LYS A 191 26.83 -12.56 -17.77
N GLY A 192 28.02 -11.98 -17.87
CA GLY A 192 28.59 -11.39 -19.09
C GLY A 192 30.10 -11.68 -19.24
N ARG A 193 30.59 -11.72 -20.48
CA ARG A 193 31.94 -12.16 -20.93
C ARG A 193 33.11 -11.45 -20.21
N PRO A 194 34.32 -12.05 -20.19
CA PRO A 194 35.50 -11.43 -19.61
C PRO A 194 36.00 -10.28 -20.48
N GLU A 195 36.14 -9.08 -19.91
CA GLU A 195 36.74 -7.90 -20.54
C GLU A 195 37.99 -7.39 -19.77
N PRO A 196 38.87 -6.61 -20.44
CA PRO A 196 40.31 -6.54 -20.15
C PRO A 196 40.71 -5.63 -18.97
N GLU A 197 41.95 -5.82 -18.51
CA GLU A 197 42.56 -5.17 -17.35
C GLU A 197 42.81 -3.65 -17.52
N GLY A 198 42.33 -2.87 -16.54
CA GLY A 198 42.68 -1.48 -16.28
C GLY A 198 42.20 -1.06 -14.87
N GLU A 199 43.10 -0.53 -14.05
CA GLU A 199 42.92 -0.30 -12.61
C GLU A 199 41.94 0.84 -12.26
N GLN A 200 40.73 0.49 -11.85
CA GLN A 200 39.98 1.20 -10.81
C GLN A 200 39.64 0.21 -9.68
N VAL A 201 39.73 0.64 -8.42
CA VAL A 201 39.44 -0.20 -7.24
C VAL A 201 37.93 -0.27 -7.02
N ASP A 202 37.23 -1.00 -7.89
CA ASP A 202 35.81 -1.30 -7.68
C ASP A 202 35.67 -2.16 -6.40
N ILE A 203 34.92 -1.64 -5.42
CA ILE A 203 34.69 -2.26 -4.11
C ILE A 203 33.93 -3.59 -4.26
N ARG A 204 33.12 -3.76 -5.32
CA ARG A 204 32.36 -4.98 -5.64
C ARG A 204 33.20 -6.00 -6.40
N LYS A 205 34.05 -5.57 -7.35
CA LYS A 205 35.17 -6.40 -7.85
C LYS A 205 36.08 -6.83 -6.69
N THR A 206 36.30 -5.96 -5.69
CA THR A 206 37.10 -6.29 -4.51
C THR A 206 36.41 -7.33 -3.62
N GLY A 207 35.10 -7.25 -3.41
CA GLY A 207 34.31 -8.31 -2.76
C GLY A 207 34.40 -9.65 -3.51
N LYS A 208 34.31 -9.62 -4.85
CA LYS A 208 34.52 -10.79 -5.71
C LYS A 208 35.96 -11.31 -5.70
N ILE A 209 36.98 -10.47 -5.67
CA ILE A 209 38.40 -10.86 -5.60
C ILE A 209 38.76 -11.42 -4.22
N LEU A 210 38.21 -10.83 -3.15
CA LEU A 210 38.26 -11.40 -1.80
C LEU A 210 37.59 -12.77 -1.79
N ALA A 211 36.50 -12.96 -2.54
CA ALA A 211 35.83 -14.26 -2.69
C ALA A 211 36.53 -15.22 -3.67
N GLN A 212 37.30 -14.73 -4.65
CA GLN A 212 38.00 -15.52 -5.67
C GLN A 212 39.30 -16.12 -5.11
N ASN A 213 39.12 -17.29 -4.50
CA ASN A 213 40.07 -18.39 -4.29
C ASN A 213 41.38 -18.13 -3.52
N VAL A 214 41.54 -18.87 -2.42
CA VAL A 214 42.84 -19.36 -1.95
C VAL A 214 42.74 -20.84 -1.56
N ASN A 215 43.28 -21.69 -2.45
CA ASN A 215 43.81 -23.04 -2.25
C ASN A 215 43.24 -23.91 -1.11
N ALA A 216 42.55 -24.98 -1.54
CA ALA A 216 42.36 -26.19 -0.78
C ALA A 216 43.65 -26.62 -0.07
N THR A 217 43.53 -27.05 1.18
CA THR A 217 44.57 -27.90 1.76
C THR A 217 44.64 -29.22 0.97
N PRO A 218 45.80 -29.91 0.90
CA PRO A 218 46.02 -31.02 -0.05
C PRO A 218 45.16 -32.28 0.12
N ASN A 219 44.14 -32.28 0.98
CA ASN A 219 43.32 -33.46 1.31
C ASN A 219 41.85 -33.39 0.85
N ASP A 220 41.47 -32.44 0.00
CA ASP A 220 40.09 -32.31 -0.52
C ASP A 220 39.78 -33.36 -1.60
N GLN A 221 39.36 -34.56 -1.19
CA GLN A 221 38.69 -35.57 -2.03
C GLN A 221 37.16 -35.61 -1.81
N GLN A 222 36.56 -34.63 -1.12
CA GLN A 222 35.11 -34.55 -0.93
C GLN A 222 34.61 -33.09 -0.95
N GLY A 223 33.87 -32.72 -2.01
CA GLY A 223 33.04 -31.49 -2.06
C GLY A 223 33.59 -30.38 -2.96
N SER A 224 33.23 -30.40 -4.24
CA SER A 224 33.65 -29.44 -5.27
C SER A 224 32.64 -28.32 -5.58
N GLY A 225 31.70 -28.01 -4.69
CA GLY A 225 30.61 -27.05 -4.96
C GLY A 225 30.75 -25.70 -4.24
N GLU A 226 30.14 -24.67 -4.82
CA GLU A 226 29.79 -23.40 -4.14
C GLU A 226 28.91 -23.67 -2.89
N PRO A 227 28.80 -22.74 -1.93
CA PRO A 227 27.89 -22.91 -0.80
C PRO A 227 26.44 -23.08 -1.28
N GLU A 228 25.71 -24.02 -0.67
CA GLU A 228 24.34 -24.39 -1.03
C GLU A 228 23.34 -23.54 -0.25
N GLU A 229 22.34 -22.98 -0.95
CA GLU A 229 21.25 -22.20 -0.33
C GLU A 229 20.59 -22.96 0.82
N GLY A 230 20.30 -22.26 1.91
CA GLY A 230 19.65 -22.82 3.09
C GLY A 230 20.51 -23.77 3.92
N HIS A 231 21.72 -24.15 3.46
CA HIS A 231 22.60 -25.09 4.14
C HIS A 231 23.33 -24.45 5.32
N TYR A 232 23.52 -25.19 6.41
CA TYR A 232 24.25 -24.72 7.59
C TYR A 232 25.72 -25.08 7.52
N TYR A 233 26.56 -24.07 7.68
CA TYR A 233 28.00 -24.18 7.76
C TYR A 233 28.48 -23.86 9.17
N LEU A 234 29.50 -24.59 9.61
CA LEU A 234 30.37 -24.08 10.66
C LEU A 234 31.32 -23.07 10.01
N ALA A 235 31.27 -21.81 10.45
CA ALA A 235 31.94 -20.71 9.77
C ALA A 235 32.78 -19.86 10.73
N TRP A 236 33.99 -19.48 10.32
CA TRP A 236 34.73 -18.40 10.96
C TRP A 236 34.22 -17.06 10.43
N ASP A 237 33.63 -16.24 11.30
CA ASP A 237 33.13 -14.89 11.04
C ASP A 237 34.18 -13.84 11.42
N PHE A 238 34.72 -13.18 10.42
CA PHE A 238 35.67 -12.08 10.56
C PHE A 238 34.98 -10.76 10.33
N ARG A 239 35.19 -9.79 11.22
CA ARG A 239 34.88 -8.38 10.98
C ARG A 239 36.18 -7.64 10.75
N ILE A 240 36.36 -7.08 9.56
CA ILE A 240 37.63 -6.48 9.15
C ILE A 240 37.38 -5.06 8.69
N GLU A 241 38.08 -4.11 9.30
CA GLU A 241 38.12 -2.74 8.80
C GLU A 241 39.36 -2.55 7.94
N THR A 242 39.21 -1.93 6.78
CA THR A 242 40.33 -1.53 5.92
C THR A 242 40.52 -0.02 5.96
N GLN A 243 41.71 0.45 5.61
CA GLN A 243 42.00 1.85 5.37
C GLN A 243 42.59 2.02 3.98
N GLU A 244 42.31 3.17 3.35
CA GLU A 244 42.84 3.54 2.03
C GLU A 244 42.50 2.50 0.93
N PRO A 245 41.20 2.24 0.60
CA PRO A 245 39.99 2.93 1.07
C PRO A 245 39.39 2.37 2.38
N ARG A 246 38.60 3.22 3.07
CA ARG A 246 37.95 2.86 4.33
C ARG A 246 36.67 2.06 4.05
N SER A 247 36.65 0.80 4.47
CA SER A 247 35.46 -0.06 4.40
C SER A 247 35.40 -0.98 5.62
N SER A 248 34.27 -1.66 5.79
CA SER A 248 34.01 -2.60 6.87
C SER A 248 33.48 -3.88 6.26
N TRP A 249 34.22 -4.98 6.40
CA TRP A 249 33.91 -6.26 5.78
C TRP A 249 33.48 -7.28 6.82
N ARG A 250 32.52 -8.12 6.47
CA ARG A 250 32.28 -9.40 7.11
C ARG A 250 32.74 -10.52 6.17
N ILE A 251 33.73 -11.30 6.58
CA ILE A 251 34.20 -12.47 5.81
C ILE A 251 33.82 -13.73 6.57
N LEU A 252 33.10 -14.62 5.91
CA LEU A 252 32.69 -15.92 6.42
C LEU A 252 33.50 -17.01 5.72
N LEU A 253 34.29 -17.78 6.48
CA LEU A 253 35.07 -18.91 5.97
C LEU A 253 34.51 -20.22 6.51
N ASN A 254 34.36 -21.22 5.66
CA ASN A 254 33.98 -22.57 6.07
C ASN A 254 35.08 -23.13 6.99
N ALA A 255 34.72 -23.43 8.23
CA ALA A 255 35.65 -23.90 9.25
C ALA A 255 36.15 -25.35 9.00
N MET A 256 35.53 -26.07 8.07
CA MET A 256 35.93 -27.42 7.66
C MET A 256 36.93 -27.41 6.50
N THR A 257 36.80 -26.47 5.57
CA THR A 257 37.58 -26.48 4.31
C THR A 257 38.49 -25.27 4.14
N GLY A 258 38.22 -24.19 4.87
CA GLY A 258 38.89 -22.88 4.72
C GLY A 258 38.36 -22.07 3.54
N ARG A 259 37.39 -22.60 2.79
CA ARG A 259 36.80 -21.90 1.64
C ARG A 259 35.92 -20.75 2.09
N THR A 260 35.91 -19.68 1.30
CA THR A 260 35.00 -18.55 1.51
C THR A 260 33.55 -18.99 1.34
N ILE A 261 32.73 -18.74 2.35
CA ILE A 261 31.27 -18.89 2.29
C ILE A 261 30.65 -17.59 1.76
N ALA A 262 31.03 -16.45 2.34
CA ALA A 262 30.52 -15.14 1.91
C ALA A 262 31.48 -14.00 2.30
N VAL A 263 31.42 -12.91 1.52
CA VAL A 263 32.06 -11.62 1.83
C VAL A 263 30.98 -10.55 1.74
N ILE A 264 30.70 -9.86 2.84
CA ILE A 264 29.61 -8.89 2.96
C ILE A 264 30.19 -7.52 3.31
N ASP A 265 29.79 -6.49 2.58
CA ASP A 265 30.12 -5.09 2.88
C ASP A 265 29.20 -4.56 4.01
N MET A 266 29.79 -3.88 4.98
CA MET A 266 29.15 -3.30 6.16
C MET A 266 29.44 -1.80 6.30
N ALA A 267 29.97 -1.13 5.27
CA ALA A 267 30.28 0.29 5.32
C ALA A 267 29.01 1.16 5.43
N GLN A 268 29.16 2.35 6.04
CA GLN A 268 28.15 3.42 5.97
C GLN A 268 28.39 4.27 4.73
N TYR A 269 27.33 4.46 3.96
CA TYR A 269 27.30 5.18 2.69
C TYR A 269 27.41 6.70 2.87
N ALA A 270 28.08 7.36 1.91
CA ALA A 270 28.11 8.80 1.80
C ALA A 270 26.77 9.36 1.33
N VAL A 271 26.55 10.65 1.57
CA VAL A 271 25.42 11.42 1.02
C VAL A 271 25.97 12.52 0.12
N GLY A 272 25.29 12.79 -0.98
CA GLY A 272 25.63 13.81 -1.97
C GLY A 272 24.42 14.65 -2.38
N SER A 273 24.58 15.46 -3.42
CA SER A 273 23.51 16.22 -4.04
C SER A 273 23.59 16.16 -5.57
N ALA A 274 22.46 16.20 -6.25
CA ALA A 274 22.39 16.23 -7.71
C ALA A 274 21.28 17.16 -8.19
N LYS A 275 21.34 17.51 -9.48
CA LYS A 275 20.24 18.17 -10.19
C LYS A 275 19.57 17.15 -11.11
N VAL A 276 18.25 16.99 -11.01
CA VAL A 276 17.48 15.98 -11.77
C VAL A 276 16.13 16.53 -12.23
N PHE A 277 15.53 15.93 -13.27
CA PHE A 277 14.09 16.02 -13.50
C PHE A 277 13.33 15.02 -12.62
N ASP A 278 12.08 15.30 -12.25
CA ASP A 278 11.27 14.45 -11.35
C ASP A 278 9.77 14.53 -11.72
N PRO A 279 9.30 13.73 -12.71
CA PRO A 279 10.06 12.76 -13.49
C PRO A 279 10.77 13.37 -14.71
N ASN A 280 10.14 14.32 -15.39
CA ASN A 280 10.62 14.88 -16.66
C ASN A 280 10.03 16.30 -16.87
N PRO A 281 10.61 17.13 -17.75
CA PRO A 281 10.22 18.53 -17.87
C PRO A 281 8.83 18.72 -18.49
N VAL A 282 8.30 17.77 -19.26
CA VAL A 282 6.93 17.87 -19.83
C VAL A 282 5.90 17.73 -18.73
N VAL A 283 6.06 16.75 -17.85
CA VAL A 283 5.17 16.49 -16.71
C VAL A 283 5.20 17.65 -15.71
N THR A 284 6.39 18.12 -15.33
CA THR A 284 6.55 19.16 -14.30
C THR A 284 6.22 20.57 -14.80
N SER A 285 6.31 20.83 -16.11
CA SER A 285 5.90 22.11 -16.70
C SER A 285 4.43 22.11 -17.14
N GLY A 286 3.84 20.95 -17.38
CA GLY A 286 2.53 20.81 -18.03
C GLY A 286 2.53 21.26 -19.50
N ASN A 287 3.70 21.46 -20.11
CA ASN A 287 3.84 21.96 -21.48
C ASN A 287 4.18 20.83 -22.46
N PRO A 288 3.20 20.32 -23.23
CA PRO A 288 3.45 19.29 -24.24
C PRO A 288 4.13 19.84 -25.51
N ALA A 289 4.47 21.13 -25.58
CA ALA A 289 5.19 21.71 -26.71
C ALA A 289 6.73 21.73 -26.52
N LEU A 290 7.24 21.25 -25.38
CA LEU A 290 8.69 21.03 -25.24
C LEU A 290 9.17 20.03 -26.28
N SER A 291 10.37 20.29 -26.80
CA SER A 291 11.01 19.53 -27.88
C SER A 291 12.51 19.31 -27.61
N PRO A 292 13.20 18.40 -28.33
CA PRO A 292 14.64 18.19 -28.17
C PRO A 292 15.47 19.45 -28.47
N THR A 293 14.91 20.38 -29.26
CA THR A 293 15.53 21.67 -29.60
C THR A 293 15.28 22.77 -28.57
N THR A 294 14.55 22.47 -27.48
CA THR A 294 14.33 23.43 -26.40
C THR A 294 15.68 23.76 -25.75
N ALA A 295 16.00 25.05 -25.66
CA ALA A 295 17.27 25.48 -25.08
C ALA A 295 17.46 24.94 -23.66
N SER A 296 18.64 24.43 -23.35
CA SER A 296 18.95 23.83 -22.03
C SER A 296 18.76 24.81 -20.88
N SER A 297 18.99 26.12 -21.10
CA SER A 297 18.67 27.18 -20.12
C SER A 297 17.16 27.31 -19.76
N VAL A 298 16.28 26.79 -20.60
CA VAL A 298 14.84 26.67 -20.33
C VAL A 298 14.58 25.36 -19.59
N LEU A 299 15.13 24.25 -20.08
CA LEU A 299 14.98 22.92 -19.46
C LEU A 299 15.53 22.90 -18.03
N ASP A 300 16.67 23.56 -17.79
CA ASP A 300 17.31 23.71 -16.48
C ASP A 300 16.45 24.35 -15.40
N ARG A 301 15.33 25.02 -15.76
CA ARG A 301 14.38 25.59 -14.80
C ARG A 301 13.39 24.56 -14.25
N TYR A 302 13.28 23.41 -14.92
CA TYR A 302 12.41 22.32 -14.53
C TYR A 302 13.14 21.20 -13.78
N SER A 303 14.47 21.25 -13.71
CA SER A 303 15.24 20.37 -12.85
C SER A 303 15.38 20.95 -11.44
N LYS A 304 15.45 20.07 -10.45
CA LYS A 304 15.51 20.40 -9.02
C LYS A 304 16.71 19.75 -8.37
N ILE A 305 17.21 20.39 -7.30
CA ILE A 305 18.27 19.82 -6.47
C ILE A 305 17.65 18.75 -5.57
N VAL A 306 18.29 17.59 -5.53
CA VAL A 306 17.92 16.43 -4.71
C VAL A 306 19.11 15.94 -3.90
N THR A 307 18.83 15.25 -2.79
CA THR A 307 19.84 14.51 -2.04
C THR A 307 20.08 13.17 -2.71
N LEU A 308 21.35 12.78 -2.85
CA LEU A 308 21.75 11.45 -3.22
C LEU A 308 22.06 10.68 -1.93
N ASP A 309 21.22 9.72 -1.59
CA ASP A 309 21.47 8.82 -0.46
C ASP A 309 22.26 7.59 -0.93
N ARG A 310 22.81 6.84 0.04
CA ARG A 310 23.35 5.48 -0.21
C ARG A 310 24.53 5.40 -1.18
N LEU A 311 25.26 6.49 -1.39
CA LEU A 311 26.49 6.50 -2.22
C LEU A 311 27.61 5.71 -1.54
N ASN A 312 28.44 5.04 -2.33
CA ASN A 312 29.66 4.44 -1.82
C ASN A 312 30.57 5.49 -1.18
N GLY A 313 31.42 5.05 -0.26
CA GLY A 313 32.46 5.91 0.30
C GLY A 313 33.43 6.40 -0.78
N LYS A 314 34.18 7.47 -0.47
CA LYS A 314 35.18 8.02 -1.38
C LYS A 314 36.19 6.96 -1.82
N ASP A 315 36.61 7.03 -3.08
CA ASP A 315 37.68 6.23 -3.65
C ASP A 315 39.05 6.58 -3.02
N SER A 316 40.10 5.87 -3.46
CA SER A 316 41.47 6.12 -2.99
C SER A 316 42.01 7.51 -3.33
N SER A 317 41.40 8.20 -4.31
CA SER A 317 41.74 9.56 -4.74
C SER A 317 40.95 10.63 -3.98
N GLY A 318 40.02 10.24 -3.10
CA GLY A 318 39.20 11.14 -2.30
C GLY A 318 37.92 11.64 -3.01
N ASN A 319 37.52 11.02 -4.12
CA ASN A 319 36.34 11.35 -4.89
C ASN A 319 35.16 10.41 -4.59
N LEU A 320 33.94 10.96 -4.60
CA LEU A 320 32.70 10.19 -4.69
C LEU A 320 32.36 9.95 -6.16
N HIS A 321 31.64 8.86 -6.39
CA HIS A 321 31.13 8.37 -7.67
C HIS A 321 29.61 8.29 -7.56
N LEU A 322 28.88 8.18 -8.67
CA LEU A 322 27.44 7.90 -8.70
C LEU A 322 27.19 6.38 -8.61
N ASP A 323 27.89 5.76 -7.67
CA ASP A 323 27.79 4.37 -7.29
C ASP A 323 27.26 4.27 -5.86
N GLY A 324 26.41 3.29 -5.59
CA GLY A 324 25.77 3.17 -4.28
C GLY A 324 25.25 1.78 -3.95
N THR A 325 24.31 1.70 -3.00
CA THR A 325 23.70 0.42 -2.59
C THR A 325 22.94 -0.26 -3.73
N TYR A 326 22.24 0.51 -4.58
CA TYR A 326 21.34 -0.02 -5.61
C TYR A 326 21.76 0.29 -7.04
N VAL A 327 22.76 1.15 -7.26
CA VAL A 327 23.18 1.58 -8.60
C VAL A 327 24.70 1.47 -8.76
N GLN A 328 25.14 0.99 -9.92
CA GLN A 328 26.50 1.10 -10.44
C GLN A 328 26.44 1.81 -11.77
N MET A 329 27.24 2.86 -11.96
CA MET A 329 27.54 3.31 -13.32
C MET A 329 28.57 2.35 -13.92
N ASP A 330 28.34 1.92 -15.15
CA ASP A 330 29.25 1.05 -15.88
C ASP A 330 29.16 1.34 -17.38
N GLU A 331 30.27 1.18 -18.08
CA GLU A 331 30.34 1.40 -19.52
C GLU A 331 30.14 0.04 -20.20
N ILE A 332 28.93 -0.21 -20.68
CA ILE A 332 28.50 -1.54 -21.16
C ILE A 332 28.71 -1.63 -22.66
N GLU A 333 28.30 -0.59 -23.38
CA GLU A 333 28.39 -0.53 -24.84
C GLU A 333 29.04 0.78 -25.31
N SER A 334 29.37 0.85 -26.60
CA SER A 334 29.90 2.09 -27.16
C SER A 334 28.81 3.17 -27.27
N PRO A 335 29.16 4.47 -27.22
CA PRO A 335 30.48 5.03 -26.88
C PRO A 335 30.81 4.91 -25.39
N VAL A 336 32.10 4.92 -25.07
CA VAL A 336 32.57 4.96 -23.68
C VAL A 336 32.71 6.42 -23.22
N TYR A 337 32.06 6.76 -22.11
CA TYR A 337 32.28 8.00 -21.38
C TYR A 337 32.95 7.73 -20.03
N ASN A 338 33.37 8.79 -19.35
CA ASN A 338 33.86 8.64 -17.98
C ASN A 338 32.73 9.00 -17.04
N GLU A 339 32.47 8.13 -16.07
CA GLU A 339 31.60 8.41 -14.95
C GLU A 339 32.01 9.75 -14.28
N PRO A 340 31.05 10.61 -13.90
CA PRO A 340 31.34 11.82 -13.13
C PRO A 340 31.88 11.50 -11.73
N VAL A 341 32.90 12.24 -11.30
CA VAL A 341 33.49 12.12 -9.96
C VAL A 341 33.44 13.45 -9.20
N SER A 342 33.25 13.41 -7.87
CA SER A 342 33.12 14.62 -7.05
C SER A 342 33.72 14.49 -5.65
N VAL A 343 34.64 15.38 -5.28
CA VAL A 343 35.21 15.42 -3.91
C VAL A 343 34.17 15.85 -2.87
N SER A 344 33.31 16.80 -3.22
CA SER A 344 32.28 17.33 -2.31
C SER A 344 31.00 16.51 -2.30
N GLY A 345 30.81 15.61 -3.27
CA GLY A 345 29.53 14.92 -3.50
C GLY A 345 28.51 15.80 -4.20
N ASP A 346 28.95 16.90 -4.81
CA ASP A 346 28.10 17.76 -5.65
C ASP A 346 28.13 17.27 -7.10
N PHE A 347 26.99 16.78 -7.58
CA PHE A 347 26.70 16.28 -8.94
C PHE A 347 25.60 17.11 -9.61
N ALA A 348 25.56 18.42 -9.34
CA ALA A 348 24.60 19.33 -9.95
C ALA A 348 25.00 19.74 -11.39
N PHE A 349 24.66 18.91 -12.37
CA PHE A 349 24.93 19.17 -13.78
C PHE A 349 23.80 19.94 -14.49
N GLN A 350 24.15 20.68 -15.55
CA GLN A 350 23.18 21.25 -16.49
C GLN A 350 22.55 20.15 -17.33
N THR A 351 21.31 20.32 -17.79
CA THR A 351 20.60 19.29 -18.58
C THR A 351 21.25 18.99 -19.94
N SER A 352 22.16 19.85 -20.42
CA SER A 352 22.98 19.61 -21.62
C SER A 352 24.25 18.82 -21.37
N ASN A 353 24.63 18.61 -20.11
CA ASN A 353 25.82 17.85 -19.75
C ASN A 353 25.44 16.36 -19.64
N ARG A 354 26.20 15.48 -20.27
CA ARG A 354 25.98 14.03 -20.22
C ARG A 354 25.95 13.46 -18.81
N SER A 355 26.76 14.02 -17.90
CA SER A 355 26.76 13.61 -16.48
C SER A 355 25.43 13.86 -15.76
N PHE A 356 24.52 14.64 -16.35
CA PHE A 356 23.15 14.76 -15.88
C PHE A 356 22.36 13.44 -16.00
N LEU A 357 22.68 12.61 -17.00
CA LEU A 357 22.03 11.31 -17.24
C LEU A 357 22.40 10.32 -16.13
N ASP A 358 23.66 10.26 -15.71
CA ASP A 358 24.10 9.48 -14.56
C ASP A 358 23.35 9.88 -13.29
N ALA A 359 23.23 11.19 -13.05
CA ALA A 359 22.52 11.72 -11.89
C ALA A 359 21.02 11.35 -11.91
N MET A 360 20.38 11.34 -13.08
CA MET A 360 19.00 10.88 -13.27
C MET A 360 18.86 9.40 -12.94
N CYS A 361 19.70 8.54 -13.55
CA CYS A 361 19.67 7.09 -13.34
C CYS A 361 19.89 6.73 -11.87
N TYR A 362 20.91 7.30 -11.23
CA TYR A 362 21.22 7.03 -9.83
C TYR A 362 20.03 7.38 -8.93
N TYR A 363 19.55 8.62 -9.00
CA TYR A 363 18.53 9.11 -8.09
C TYR A 363 17.20 8.35 -8.22
N HIS A 364 16.74 8.09 -9.45
CA HIS A 364 15.41 7.51 -9.63
C HIS A 364 15.36 6.02 -9.28
N ILE A 365 16.40 5.24 -9.60
CA ILE A 365 16.46 3.83 -9.21
C ILE A 365 16.68 3.70 -7.70
N ASP A 366 17.58 4.48 -7.11
CA ASP A 366 17.81 4.46 -5.66
C ASP A 366 16.55 4.84 -4.87
N LYS A 367 15.84 5.89 -5.31
CA LYS A 367 14.58 6.34 -4.69
C LYS A 367 13.47 5.30 -4.83
N PHE A 368 13.33 4.68 -5.99
CA PHE A 368 12.30 3.66 -6.20
C PHE A 368 12.61 2.38 -5.43
N GLN A 369 13.89 2.00 -5.29
CA GLN A 369 14.27 0.89 -4.41
C GLN A 369 13.93 1.17 -2.94
N ASP A 370 14.29 2.35 -2.45
CA ASP A 370 13.97 2.72 -1.08
C ASP A 370 12.47 2.66 -0.82
N TYR A 371 11.67 3.09 -1.81
CA TYR A 371 10.22 2.98 -1.81
C TYR A 371 9.73 1.52 -1.73
N ILE A 372 10.23 0.62 -2.59
CA ILE A 372 9.88 -0.82 -2.56
C ILE A 372 10.15 -1.42 -1.17
N GLN A 373 11.32 -1.13 -0.58
CA GLN A 373 11.70 -1.75 0.68
C GLN A 373 11.00 -1.13 1.89
N LYS A 374 10.94 0.21 1.97
CA LYS A 374 10.44 0.90 3.18
C LYS A 374 8.95 1.19 3.16
N VAL A 375 8.39 1.48 1.99
CA VAL A 375 6.96 1.82 1.86
C VAL A 375 6.15 0.57 1.52
N LEU A 376 6.57 -0.16 0.49
CA LEU A 376 5.86 -1.40 0.14
C LEU A 376 6.20 -2.54 1.09
N GLY A 377 7.35 -2.52 1.78
CA GLY A 377 7.74 -3.59 2.71
C GLY A 377 8.19 -4.87 2.00
N LEU A 378 8.66 -4.76 0.75
CA LEU A 378 9.17 -5.87 -0.06
C LEU A 378 10.70 -5.80 -0.06
N THR A 379 11.36 -6.47 0.89
CA THR A 379 12.80 -6.29 1.11
C THR A 379 13.70 -7.16 0.23
N ASN A 380 13.12 -8.06 -0.57
CA ASN A 380 13.82 -9.04 -1.40
C ASN A 380 13.51 -8.90 -2.90
N VAL A 381 13.00 -7.74 -3.32
CA VAL A 381 12.75 -7.41 -4.73
C VAL A 381 13.92 -6.56 -5.22
N CYS A 382 14.69 -7.06 -6.19
CA CYS A 382 15.80 -6.39 -6.88
C CYS A 382 16.75 -5.62 -5.94
N ASN A 383 16.99 -6.14 -4.73
CA ASN A 383 17.64 -5.43 -3.62
C ASN A 383 19.18 -5.44 -3.69
N TYR A 384 19.73 -5.47 -4.89
CA TYR A 384 21.15 -5.46 -5.19
C TYR A 384 21.48 -4.25 -6.06
N SER A 385 22.76 -4.03 -6.32
CA SER A 385 23.15 -2.94 -7.19
C SER A 385 23.17 -3.33 -8.67
N ILE A 386 22.34 -2.66 -9.45
CA ILE A 386 22.25 -2.84 -10.91
C ILE A 386 23.28 -1.99 -11.64
N LYS A 387 23.86 -2.55 -12.70
CA LYS A 387 24.74 -1.83 -13.62
C LYS A 387 23.92 -1.01 -14.60
N ILE A 388 24.36 0.20 -14.86
CA ILE A 388 23.69 1.14 -15.73
C ILE A 388 24.71 1.83 -16.62
N ASP A 389 24.43 1.86 -17.92
CA ASP A 389 25.12 2.68 -18.91
C ASP A 389 24.15 3.76 -19.42
N PRO A 390 24.24 5.00 -18.90
CA PRO A 390 23.32 6.07 -19.26
C PRO A 390 23.55 6.65 -20.66
N GLN A 391 24.64 6.28 -21.35
CA GLN A 391 25.08 6.89 -22.61
C GLN A 391 25.53 5.90 -23.69
N GLY A 392 25.11 4.64 -23.59
CA GLY A 392 25.47 3.58 -24.52
C GLY A 392 24.74 3.68 -25.88
N CYS A 393 24.38 2.52 -26.44
CA CYS A 393 23.55 2.42 -27.65
C CYS A 393 24.10 3.12 -28.91
N ASN A 394 25.37 3.53 -28.90
CA ASN A 394 26.07 4.28 -29.94
C ASN A 394 25.32 5.52 -30.48
N GLY A 395 24.61 6.23 -29.60
CA GLY A 395 23.79 7.40 -29.95
C GLY A 395 22.45 7.04 -30.64
N GLY A 396 22.02 5.78 -30.56
CA GLY A 396 20.68 5.35 -30.97
C GLY A 396 19.59 5.86 -30.03
N ASP A 397 18.35 5.83 -30.51
CA ASP A 397 17.11 6.18 -29.80
C ASP A 397 16.49 4.86 -29.33
N GLN A 398 17.08 4.28 -28.29
CA GLN A 398 16.63 3.04 -27.67
C GLN A 398 17.22 2.84 -26.27
N SER A 399 16.48 2.13 -25.44
CA SER A 399 16.86 1.66 -24.12
C SER A 399 16.47 0.21 -23.94
N TYR A 400 17.17 -0.51 -23.04
CA TYR A 400 16.86 -1.90 -22.75
C TYR A 400 17.51 -2.38 -21.44
N TYR A 401 16.94 -3.43 -20.87
CA TYR A 401 17.57 -4.30 -19.88
C TYR A 401 18.03 -5.61 -20.53
N ILE A 402 19.34 -5.83 -20.63
CA ILE A 402 19.91 -7.07 -21.21
C ILE A 402 21.12 -7.51 -20.40
N GLY A 403 21.27 -8.82 -20.22
CA GLY A 403 22.43 -9.38 -19.51
C GLY A 403 22.57 -8.81 -18.10
N GLY A 404 21.41 -8.48 -17.53
CA GLY A 404 21.07 -7.74 -16.32
C GLY A 404 21.81 -6.44 -16.01
N ALA A 405 22.06 -5.68 -17.06
CA ALA A 405 22.40 -4.28 -16.96
C ALA A 405 21.40 -3.46 -17.78
N ILE A 406 21.25 -2.19 -17.43
CA ILE A 406 20.36 -1.26 -18.13
C ILE A 406 21.21 -0.34 -19.00
N THR A 407 20.86 -0.20 -20.27
CA THR A 407 21.56 0.69 -21.20
C THR A 407 20.57 1.69 -21.80
N PHE A 408 20.98 2.95 -21.92
CA PHE A 408 20.19 4.03 -22.49
C PHE A 408 20.89 4.67 -23.68
N GLY A 409 20.10 5.07 -24.67
CA GLY A 409 20.53 5.82 -25.84
C GLY A 409 20.49 7.34 -25.66
N GLU A 410 21.11 8.03 -26.62
CA GLU A 410 21.13 9.50 -26.71
C GLU A 410 20.41 10.03 -27.96
N GLY A 411 19.73 9.16 -28.71
CA GLY A 411 19.07 9.51 -29.97
C GLY A 411 17.82 10.37 -29.76
N GLY A 412 17.73 11.51 -30.43
CA GLY A 412 16.58 12.42 -30.26
C GLY A 412 16.62 13.15 -28.91
N VAL A 413 15.85 12.65 -27.94
CA VAL A 413 16.00 13.02 -26.51
C VAL A 413 16.76 11.88 -25.86
N PRO A 414 17.83 12.12 -25.07
CA PRO A 414 18.45 11.00 -24.39
C PRO A 414 17.47 10.33 -23.42
N ASP A 415 17.27 9.02 -23.58
CA ASP A 415 16.29 8.22 -22.85
C ASP A 415 16.43 8.38 -21.33
N ALA A 416 17.67 8.43 -20.84
CA ALA A 416 18.00 8.64 -19.43
C ALA A 416 17.65 10.06 -18.89
N GLN A 417 17.15 10.98 -19.73
CA GLN A 417 16.56 12.25 -19.27
C GLN A 417 15.10 12.12 -18.84
N ASP A 418 14.43 11.01 -19.12
CA ASP A 418 13.05 10.77 -18.70
C ASP A 418 13.00 9.68 -17.63
N ALA A 419 12.66 10.08 -16.40
CA ALA A 419 12.59 9.12 -15.29
C ALA A 419 11.53 8.03 -15.48
N MET A 420 10.56 8.23 -16.39
CA MET A 420 9.59 7.19 -16.72
C MET A 420 10.24 6.07 -17.56
N VAL A 421 11.21 6.40 -18.43
CA VAL A 421 12.00 5.39 -19.17
C VAL A 421 12.92 4.65 -18.21
N ILE A 422 13.61 5.37 -17.31
CA ILE A 422 14.48 4.77 -16.30
C ILE A 422 13.73 3.73 -15.44
N LEU A 423 12.52 4.07 -14.98
CA LEU A 423 11.71 3.14 -14.17
C LEU A 423 11.16 1.98 -14.98
N HIS A 424 10.85 2.19 -16.27
CA HIS A 424 10.40 1.13 -17.16
C HIS A 424 11.49 0.05 -17.30
N GLU A 425 12.72 0.44 -17.63
CA GLU A 425 13.84 -0.50 -17.75
C GLU A 425 14.20 -1.17 -16.42
N TYR A 426 14.11 -0.42 -15.32
CA TYR A 426 14.26 -1.01 -13.99
C TYR A 426 13.12 -2.00 -13.66
N GLY A 427 11.96 -1.86 -14.31
CA GLY A 427 10.87 -2.84 -14.27
C GLY A 427 11.29 -4.21 -14.80
N HIS A 428 12.03 -4.26 -15.91
CA HIS A 428 12.58 -5.52 -16.43
C HIS A 428 13.61 -6.13 -15.47
N ALA A 429 14.46 -5.31 -14.86
CA ALA A 429 15.39 -5.77 -13.83
C ALA A 429 14.69 -6.40 -12.61
N ILE A 430 13.56 -5.81 -12.20
CA ILE A 430 12.70 -6.37 -11.16
C ILE A 430 12.13 -7.71 -11.61
N GLN A 431 11.59 -7.80 -12.83
CA GLN A 431 10.99 -9.03 -13.36
C GLN A 431 12.01 -10.17 -13.45
N ASP A 432 13.22 -9.92 -13.96
CA ASP A 432 14.28 -10.93 -14.01
C ASP A 432 14.71 -11.38 -12.60
N ASN A 433 14.75 -10.47 -11.62
CA ASN A 433 15.07 -10.84 -10.25
C ASN A 433 13.99 -11.72 -9.59
N VAL A 434 12.72 -11.33 -9.70
CA VAL A 434 11.62 -11.99 -8.96
C VAL A 434 11.10 -13.24 -9.68
N ASN A 435 11.31 -13.32 -11.00
CA ASN A 435 10.92 -14.44 -11.84
C ASN A 435 12.00 -14.73 -12.91
N PRO A 436 13.15 -15.31 -12.53
CA PRO A 436 14.26 -15.52 -13.45
C PRO A 436 13.88 -16.28 -14.72
N GLY A 437 14.27 -15.73 -15.87
CA GLY A 437 13.88 -16.26 -17.18
C GLY A 437 12.51 -15.81 -17.67
N PHE A 438 11.97 -14.72 -17.11
CA PHE A 438 10.76 -14.08 -17.62
C PHE A 438 10.95 -13.64 -19.09
N ASP A 439 10.12 -14.14 -20.01
CA ASP A 439 10.36 -14.05 -21.47
C ASP A 439 9.67 -12.89 -22.18
N ASP A 440 9.13 -11.94 -21.43
CA ASP A 440 8.41 -10.76 -21.92
C ASP A 440 7.33 -11.12 -22.98
N PRO A 441 6.23 -11.74 -22.52
CA PRO A 441 5.27 -12.40 -23.40
C PRO A 441 4.47 -11.42 -24.26
N SER A 442 4.01 -11.89 -25.42
CA SER A 442 3.14 -11.14 -26.34
C SER A 442 1.78 -10.71 -25.76
N SER A 443 1.47 -11.10 -24.52
CA SER A 443 0.32 -10.60 -23.76
C SER A 443 0.54 -9.18 -23.23
N GLY A 444 1.79 -8.68 -23.26
CA GLY A 444 2.15 -7.34 -22.82
C GLY A 444 2.31 -7.19 -21.31
N VAL A 445 2.22 -8.27 -20.53
CA VAL A 445 2.38 -8.18 -19.06
C VAL A 445 3.82 -7.88 -18.61
N GLY A 446 4.81 -8.05 -19.50
CA GLY A 446 6.20 -7.64 -19.30
C GLY A 446 6.38 -6.14 -19.50
N GLU A 447 6.37 -5.70 -20.76
CA GLU A 447 6.37 -4.28 -21.15
C GLU A 447 5.40 -3.38 -20.36
N GLY A 448 4.16 -3.83 -20.20
CA GLY A 448 3.13 -3.08 -19.49
C GLY A 448 3.40 -2.93 -17.98
N PHE A 449 4.24 -3.78 -17.38
CA PHE A 449 4.62 -3.66 -15.97
C PHE A 449 5.50 -2.44 -15.73
N GLY A 450 6.55 -2.25 -16.54
CA GLY A 450 7.43 -1.08 -16.47
C GLY A 450 6.66 0.23 -16.69
N ASP A 451 5.77 0.24 -17.67
CA ASP A 451 4.86 1.36 -17.92
C ASP A 451 3.93 1.63 -16.73
N PHE A 452 3.27 0.61 -16.20
CA PHE A 452 2.36 0.76 -15.07
C PHE A 452 3.06 1.36 -13.85
N ILE A 453 4.22 0.82 -13.44
CA ILE A 453 4.92 1.30 -12.25
C ILE A 453 5.36 2.75 -12.42
N ALA A 454 5.86 3.14 -13.60
CA ALA A 454 6.25 4.51 -13.90
C ALA A 454 5.04 5.46 -13.88
N ALA A 455 3.94 5.08 -14.52
CA ALA A 455 2.72 5.90 -14.57
C ALA A 455 2.15 6.19 -13.18
N VAL A 456 2.07 5.15 -12.33
CA VAL A 456 1.46 5.25 -11.01
C VAL A 456 2.41 5.89 -10.00
N PHE A 457 3.72 5.61 -10.06
CA PHE A 457 4.70 6.24 -9.16
C PHE A 457 4.82 7.75 -9.34
N TYR A 458 4.67 8.25 -10.58
CA TYR A 458 4.76 9.67 -10.91
C TYR A 458 3.42 10.38 -11.15
N ASP A 459 2.27 9.74 -10.93
CA ASP A 459 0.92 10.32 -11.19
C ASP A 459 0.71 11.66 -10.46
N ASP A 460 1.29 11.84 -9.27
CA ASP A 460 1.16 13.06 -8.47
C ASP A 460 2.04 14.24 -8.97
N LYS A 461 2.90 14.01 -9.98
CA LYS A 461 3.84 15.01 -10.50
C LYS A 461 3.32 15.82 -11.68
N HIS A 462 2.21 15.42 -12.29
CA HIS A 462 1.60 16.13 -13.41
C HIS A 462 1.10 17.52 -12.98
N LEU A 463 1.79 18.58 -13.40
CA LEU A 463 1.40 19.96 -13.08
C LEU A 463 0.08 20.34 -13.75
N VAL A 464 -0.09 19.91 -15.00
CA VAL A 464 -1.33 20.08 -15.79
C VAL A 464 -1.78 18.68 -16.25
N PRO A 465 -2.51 17.92 -15.40
CA PRO A 465 -2.90 16.55 -15.71
C PRO A 465 -3.72 16.44 -17.00
N SER A 466 -4.58 17.41 -17.29
CA SER A 466 -5.37 17.42 -18.53
C SER A 466 -4.54 17.48 -19.82
N ALA A 467 -3.28 17.91 -19.75
CA ALA A 467 -2.38 18.00 -20.89
C ALA A 467 -1.35 16.85 -20.97
N THR A 468 -1.06 16.20 -19.84
CA THR A 468 0.12 15.31 -19.72
C THR A 468 -0.18 13.93 -19.13
N ARG A 469 -1.23 13.79 -18.32
CA ARG A 469 -1.63 12.49 -17.74
C ARG A 469 -2.21 11.61 -18.85
N GLY A 470 -1.92 10.32 -18.82
CA GLY A 470 -2.25 9.36 -19.89
C GLY A 470 -1.10 9.13 -20.89
N TRP A 471 -0.01 9.90 -20.79
CA TRP A 471 1.13 9.81 -21.71
C TRP A 471 2.39 9.31 -21.01
N MET A 472 2.82 8.11 -21.40
CA MET A 472 4.07 7.49 -20.95
C MET A 472 5.28 8.12 -21.63
N MET A 473 6.39 8.29 -20.88
CA MET A 473 7.68 8.73 -21.43
C MET A 473 7.57 10.04 -22.23
N SER A 474 6.77 10.98 -21.70
CA SER A 474 6.31 12.14 -22.47
C SER A 474 7.41 13.15 -22.84
N TRP A 475 8.59 13.11 -22.20
CA TRP A 475 9.76 13.88 -22.62
C TRP A 475 10.58 13.12 -23.65
N ASP A 476 10.86 11.85 -23.42
CA ASP A 476 11.57 10.99 -24.35
C ASP A 476 10.84 10.86 -25.71
N ALA A 477 9.51 10.74 -25.67
CA ALA A 477 8.60 10.76 -26.82
C ALA A 477 8.80 11.94 -27.80
N ARG A 478 9.46 13.03 -27.36
CA ARG A 478 9.80 14.18 -28.18
C ARG A 478 10.95 13.92 -29.15
N GLY A 479 11.69 12.82 -28.97
CA GLY A 479 12.71 12.33 -29.89
C GLY A 479 12.15 11.93 -31.26
N GLY A 480 10.85 11.61 -31.35
CA GLY A 480 10.15 11.40 -32.62
C GLY A 480 9.24 10.18 -32.66
N TRP A 481 9.29 9.30 -31.66
CA TRP A 481 8.51 8.05 -31.62
C TRP A 481 7.11 8.19 -30.97
N GLY A 482 6.83 9.32 -30.31
CA GLY A 482 5.48 9.69 -29.87
C GLY A 482 5.03 9.16 -28.50
N GLY A 483 5.78 8.25 -27.87
CA GLY A 483 5.44 7.72 -26.54
C GLY A 483 4.32 6.69 -26.55
N ARG A 484 4.16 5.96 -25.44
CA ARG A 484 3.00 5.07 -25.21
C ARG A 484 1.87 5.76 -24.46
N ARG A 485 0.68 5.15 -24.54
CA ARG A 485 -0.54 5.61 -23.86
C ARG A 485 -0.91 4.63 -22.75
N TYR A 486 -1.27 5.16 -21.58
CA TYR A 486 -1.87 4.38 -20.48
C TYR A 486 -3.33 4.81 -20.21
N ASP A 487 -3.98 5.42 -21.22
CA ASP A 487 -5.37 5.89 -21.20
C ASP A 487 -6.24 5.23 -22.28
N LEU A 488 -5.88 4.03 -22.71
CA LEU A 488 -6.59 3.31 -23.77
C LEU A 488 -7.99 2.89 -23.32
N ALA A 489 -8.99 3.13 -24.17
CA ALA A 489 -10.40 2.88 -23.86
C ALA A 489 -10.91 1.49 -24.30
N TYR A 490 -10.14 0.73 -25.06
CA TYR A 490 -10.56 -0.57 -25.58
C TYR A 490 -10.24 -1.72 -24.61
N GLY A 491 -10.88 -2.88 -24.80
CA GLY A 491 -10.72 -4.07 -23.95
C GLY A 491 -9.82 -5.14 -24.57
N PHE A 492 -9.62 -6.23 -23.83
CA PHE A 492 -8.83 -7.40 -24.24
C PHE A 492 -9.50 -8.20 -25.39
N ASP A 493 -10.78 -7.98 -25.66
CA ASP A 493 -11.53 -8.58 -26.77
C ASP A 493 -11.49 -7.74 -28.05
N ASP A 494 -10.93 -6.53 -28.00
CA ASP A 494 -10.81 -5.66 -29.17
C ASP A 494 -9.75 -6.23 -30.14
N PRO A 495 -10.00 -6.22 -31.47
CA PRO A 495 -9.04 -6.68 -32.46
C PRO A 495 -7.65 -6.03 -32.39
N ARG A 496 -7.55 -4.80 -31.83
CA ARG A 496 -6.27 -4.10 -31.60
C ARG A 496 -5.39 -4.76 -30.54
N TYR A 497 -5.96 -5.58 -29.66
CA TYR A 497 -5.21 -6.41 -28.70
C TYR A 497 -5.23 -7.87 -29.13
N ALA A 498 -6.41 -8.43 -29.45
CA ALA A 498 -6.58 -9.86 -29.67
C ALA A 498 -5.78 -10.42 -30.87
N ASN A 499 -5.43 -9.56 -31.84
CA ASN A 499 -4.63 -9.93 -33.01
C ASN A 499 -3.20 -9.38 -32.96
N GLU A 500 -2.83 -8.71 -31.87
CA GLU A 500 -1.52 -8.10 -31.71
C GLU A 500 -0.54 -9.10 -31.10
N ILE A 501 0.69 -9.12 -31.63
CA ILE A 501 1.78 -9.98 -31.16
C ILE A 501 2.97 -9.17 -30.63
N GLU A 502 2.98 -7.86 -30.91
CA GLU A 502 3.99 -6.92 -30.44
C GLU A 502 3.69 -6.57 -28.97
N ASN A 503 4.65 -6.85 -28.09
CA ASN A 503 4.47 -6.81 -26.64
C ASN A 503 4.42 -5.37 -26.10
N HIS A 504 5.05 -4.38 -26.73
CA HIS A 504 4.95 -2.98 -26.30
C HIS A 504 3.55 -2.42 -26.54
N THR A 505 2.91 -2.82 -27.65
CA THR A 505 1.56 -2.42 -28.04
C THR A 505 0.51 -3.06 -27.12
N THR A 506 0.62 -4.36 -26.86
CA THR A 506 -0.24 -5.04 -25.87
C THR A 506 0.03 -4.56 -24.44
N GLY A 507 1.28 -4.22 -24.13
CA GLY A 507 1.72 -3.67 -22.86
C GLY A 507 1.11 -2.31 -22.54
N ALA A 508 0.88 -1.46 -23.55
CA ALA A 508 0.15 -0.21 -23.37
C ALA A 508 -1.30 -0.44 -22.89
N LEU A 509 -1.98 -1.50 -23.36
CA LEU A 509 -3.29 -1.87 -22.82
C LEU A 509 -3.17 -2.37 -21.38
N TRP A 510 -2.21 -3.26 -21.10
CA TRP A 510 -1.98 -3.77 -19.75
C TRP A 510 -1.75 -2.63 -18.74
N ALA A 511 -0.86 -1.68 -19.08
CA ALA A 511 -0.60 -0.49 -18.27
C ALA A 511 -1.85 0.37 -18.09
N SER A 512 -2.68 0.53 -19.14
CA SER A 512 -3.96 1.25 -19.05
C SER A 512 -4.93 0.61 -18.07
N VAL A 513 -5.03 -0.73 -18.07
CA VAL A 513 -5.92 -1.48 -17.15
C VAL A 513 -5.41 -1.42 -15.71
N MET A 514 -4.10 -1.52 -15.49
CA MET A 514 -3.53 -1.40 -14.15
C MET A 514 -3.60 0.03 -13.60
N PHE A 515 -3.47 1.04 -14.48
CA PHE A 515 -3.72 2.44 -14.10
C PHE A 515 -5.20 2.66 -13.76
N GLU A 516 -6.13 2.05 -14.50
CA GLU A 516 -7.56 2.06 -14.17
C GLU A 516 -7.82 1.43 -12.79
N LEU A 517 -7.21 0.29 -12.48
CA LEU A 517 -7.31 -0.33 -11.16
C LEU A 517 -6.82 0.63 -10.06
N TYR A 518 -5.65 1.26 -10.24
CA TYR A 518 -5.13 2.28 -9.33
C TYR A 518 -6.14 3.41 -9.09
N ARG A 519 -6.78 3.92 -10.16
CA ARG A 519 -7.81 4.97 -10.05
C ARG A 519 -9.02 4.51 -9.25
N LYS A 520 -9.49 3.28 -9.47
CA LYS A 520 -10.61 2.64 -8.75
C LYS A 520 -10.29 2.31 -7.29
N LEU A 521 -9.01 2.13 -6.96
CA LEU A 521 -8.52 1.95 -5.59
C LEU A 521 -8.38 3.26 -4.80
N GLY A 522 -8.57 4.41 -5.45
CA GLY A 522 -8.45 5.74 -4.81
C GLY A 522 -7.50 6.71 -5.51
N GLY A 523 -6.88 6.31 -6.63
CA GLY A 523 -5.95 7.15 -7.40
C GLY A 523 -6.56 8.44 -7.97
N ASP A 524 -7.89 8.52 -8.06
CA ASP A 524 -8.62 9.73 -8.45
C ASP A 524 -9.11 10.58 -7.27
N SER A 525 -8.82 10.19 -6.02
CA SER A 525 -9.22 10.93 -4.83
C SER A 525 -8.59 12.34 -4.80
N ILE A 526 -9.34 13.30 -4.25
CA ILE A 526 -8.81 14.63 -3.95
C ILE A 526 -7.86 14.64 -2.74
N TYR A 527 -7.85 13.58 -1.94
CA TYR A 527 -7.03 13.44 -0.75
C TYR A 527 -5.72 12.73 -1.08
N SER A 528 -4.59 13.43 -0.91
CA SER A 528 -3.27 12.92 -1.29
C SER A 528 -2.87 11.63 -0.55
N GLY A 529 -3.33 11.43 0.70
CA GLY A 529 -3.07 10.18 1.43
C GLY A 529 -3.86 8.98 0.90
N VAL A 530 -5.06 9.21 0.35
CA VAL A 530 -5.83 8.14 -0.33
C VAL A 530 -5.16 7.77 -1.65
N LYS A 531 -4.76 8.77 -2.44
CA LYS A 531 -4.02 8.58 -3.68
C LYS A 531 -2.71 7.81 -3.46
N ALA A 532 -1.91 8.22 -2.45
CA ALA A 532 -0.66 7.55 -2.10
C ALA A 532 -0.90 6.10 -1.67
N PHE A 533 -1.93 5.84 -0.85
CA PHE A 533 -2.27 4.48 -0.45
C PHE A 533 -2.68 3.59 -1.63
N ALA A 534 -3.50 4.11 -2.55
CA ALA A 534 -3.90 3.40 -3.76
C ALA A 534 -2.70 3.08 -4.68
N ARG A 535 -1.76 4.03 -4.83
CA ARG A 535 -0.50 3.82 -5.55
C ARG A 535 0.30 2.68 -4.91
N ASP A 536 0.49 2.75 -3.60
CA ASP A 536 1.29 1.79 -2.85
C ASP A 536 0.68 0.38 -2.91
N LEU A 537 -0.64 0.27 -2.76
CA LEU A 537 -1.35 -0.99 -2.89
C LEU A 537 -1.25 -1.56 -4.31
N ALA A 538 -1.53 -0.76 -5.35
CA ALA A 538 -1.51 -1.22 -6.73
C ALA A 538 -0.11 -1.74 -7.15
N ILE A 539 0.95 -0.99 -6.83
CA ILE A 539 2.33 -1.41 -7.13
C ILE A 539 2.69 -2.67 -6.32
N ARG A 540 2.35 -2.73 -5.03
CA ARG A 540 2.61 -3.92 -4.19
C ARG A 540 1.94 -5.17 -4.72
N LEU A 541 0.65 -5.10 -5.07
CA LEU A 541 -0.10 -6.23 -5.60
C LEU A 541 0.54 -6.78 -6.88
N HIS A 542 0.94 -5.90 -7.80
CA HIS A 542 1.56 -6.33 -9.06
C HIS A 542 2.97 -6.89 -8.86
N LEU A 543 3.79 -6.29 -7.96
CA LEU A 543 5.09 -6.84 -7.61
C LEU A 543 4.96 -8.24 -7.01
N MET A 544 4.01 -8.46 -6.11
CA MET A 544 3.71 -9.77 -5.54
C MET A 544 3.23 -10.77 -6.59
N ALA A 545 2.42 -10.34 -7.56
CA ALA A 545 1.91 -11.19 -8.63
C ALA A 545 3.01 -11.72 -9.56
N ASN A 546 4.04 -10.90 -9.86
CA ASN A 546 5.15 -11.30 -10.73
C ASN A 546 5.93 -12.51 -10.21
N PHE A 547 5.98 -12.75 -8.89
CA PHE A 547 6.63 -13.93 -8.30
C PHE A 547 5.95 -15.26 -8.66
N LEU A 548 4.67 -15.22 -9.06
CA LEU A 548 3.81 -16.40 -9.11
C LEU A 548 3.26 -16.73 -10.50
N VAL A 549 3.54 -15.89 -11.50
CA VAL A 549 3.20 -16.16 -12.90
C VAL A 549 4.26 -17.04 -13.57
N PRO A 550 3.89 -17.81 -14.61
CA PRO A 550 4.88 -18.54 -15.41
C PRO A 550 5.98 -17.60 -15.94
N ALA A 551 7.23 -18.02 -15.89
CA ALA A 551 8.35 -17.26 -16.47
C ALA A 551 8.22 -17.15 -18.00
N SER A 552 7.63 -18.14 -18.67
CA SER A 552 7.44 -18.09 -20.12
C SER A 552 5.98 -18.02 -20.51
N ASN A 553 5.67 -17.17 -21.49
CA ASN A 553 4.35 -17.01 -22.11
C ASN A 553 3.23 -16.74 -21.10
N ALA A 554 3.51 -15.94 -20.06
CA ALA A 554 2.48 -15.55 -19.09
C ALA A 554 1.34 -14.81 -19.79
N THR A 555 0.10 -15.20 -19.47
CA THR A 555 -1.10 -14.55 -20.00
C THR A 555 -1.57 -13.42 -19.10
N ALA A 556 -2.25 -12.42 -19.67
CA ALA A 556 -2.92 -11.36 -18.90
C ALA A 556 -3.89 -11.93 -17.85
N THR A 557 -4.59 -13.04 -18.17
CA THR A 557 -5.47 -13.75 -17.23
C THR A 557 -4.71 -14.31 -16.03
N GLN A 558 -3.57 -14.97 -16.24
CA GLN A 558 -2.75 -15.51 -15.15
C GLN A 558 -2.22 -14.38 -14.26
N MET A 559 -1.75 -13.29 -14.85
CA MET A 559 -1.27 -12.13 -14.08
C MET A 559 -2.41 -11.51 -13.24
N ALA A 560 -3.59 -11.30 -13.84
CA ALA A 560 -4.76 -10.80 -13.12
C ALA A 560 -5.15 -11.71 -11.94
N GLN A 561 -5.13 -13.03 -12.13
CA GLN A 561 -5.42 -14.00 -11.06
C GLN A 561 -4.38 -13.93 -9.93
N GLN A 562 -3.11 -13.70 -10.26
CA GLN A 562 -2.08 -13.52 -9.24
C GLN A 562 -2.19 -12.17 -8.51
N ILE A 563 -2.72 -11.12 -9.14
CA ILE A 563 -3.05 -9.85 -8.48
C ILE A 563 -4.19 -10.05 -7.47
N GLU A 564 -5.24 -10.80 -7.83
CA GLU A 564 -6.30 -11.18 -6.87
C GLU A 564 -5.75 -12.03 -5.72
N ALA A 565 -4.86 -12.99 -6.03
CA ALA A 565 -4.19 -13.80 -5.02
C ALA A 565 -3.31 -12.96 -4.09
N ALA A 566 -2.65 -11.91 -4.61
CA ALA A 566 -1.84 -11.00 -3.82
C ALA A 566 -2.67 -10.20 -2.80
N ASP A 567 -3.89 -9.77 -3.15
CA ASP A 567 -4.83 -9.11 -2.21
C ASP A 567 -5.24 -10.07 -1.08
N GLY A 568 -5.29 -11.37 -1.37
CA GLY A 568 -5.46 -12.43 -0.36
C GLY A 568 -4.22 -12.75 0.47
N ASN A 569 -3.05 -12.16 0.17
CA ASN A 569 -1.78 -12.49 0.81
C ASN A 569 -1.00 -11.23 1.23
N LEU A 570 -1.70 -10.18 1.66
CA LEU A 570 -1.07 -8.92 2.06
C LEU A 570 -0.22 -9.03 3.34
N LEU A 571 -0.36 -10.11 4.12
CA LEU A 571 0.39 -10.41 5.35
C LEU A 571 0.30 -9.28 6.39
N GLY A 572 -0.86 -8.63 6.48
CA GLY A 572 -1.07 -7.50 7.38
C GLY A 572 -0.31 -6.23 6.99
N TRP A 573 0.13 -6.11 5.73
CA TRP A 573 0.70 -4.87 5.20
C TRP A 573 -0.25 -3.69 5.44
N ASN A 574 0.28 -2.63 6.03
CA ASN A 574 -0.45 -1.47 6.52
C ASN A 574 -1.66 -1.78 7.45
N GLY A 575 -1.68 -2.94 8.10
CA GLY A 575 -2.79 -3.36 8.96
C GLY A 575 -4.05 -3.78 8.21
N LEU A 576 -3.99 -3.95 6.89
CA LEU A 576 -5.13 -4.41 6.08
C LEU A 576 -5.50 -5.87 6.40
N ALA A 577 -6.81 -6.13 6.33
CA ALA A 577 -7.32 -7.49 6.20
C ALA A 577 -7.08 -8.00 4.77
N GLU A 578 -6.99 -9.32 4.63
CA GLU A 578 -6.88 -9.96 3.32
C GLU A 578 -8.20 -9.88 2.56
N LYS A 579 -8.10 -9.83 1.22
CA LYS A 579 -9.24 -9.82 0.29
C LYS A 579 -10.20 -8.64 0.46
N LEU A 580 -9.73 -7.46 0.82
CA LEU A 580 -10.60 -6.28 0.89
C LEU A 580 -10.92 -5.70 -0.49
N HIS A 581 -10.10 -5.96 -1.51
CA HIS A 581 -10.19 -5.28 -2.82
C HIS A 581 -10.53 -6.23 -3.97
N TYR A 582 -10.62 -7.54 -3.73
CA TYR A 582 -10.86 -8.54 -4.78
C TYR A 582 -12.06 -8.24 -5.69
N LYS A 583 -13.16 -7.67 -5.16
CA LYS A 583 -14.32 -7.30 -5.98
C LYS A 583 -14.00 -6.19 -6.99
N VAL A 584 -13.21 -5.20 -6.57
CA VAL A 584 -12.77 -4.10 -7.44
C VAL A 584 -11.79 -4.59 -8.50
N ILE A 585 -10.88 -5.49 -8.11
CA ILE A 585 -9.93 -6.15 -9.02
C ILE A 585 -10.71 -6.95 -10.08
N TYR A 586 -11.64 -7.82 -9.66
CA TYR A 586 -12.47 -8.61 -10.56
C TYR A 586 -13.31 -7.74 -11.51
N ASP A 587 -14.02 -6.72 -10.99
CA ASP A 587 -14.86 -5.81 -11.79
C ASP A 587 -14.02 -5.04 -12.82
N THR A 588 -12.77 -4.67 -12.49
CA THR A 588 -11.85 -3.99 -13.43
C THR A 588 -11.53 -4.88 -14.63
N PHE A 589 -11.07 -6.11 -14.40
CA PHE A 589 -10.75 -7.03 -15.50
C PHE A 589 -11.99 -7.51 -16.26
N SER A 590 -13.12 -7.67 -15.56
CA SER A 590 -14.39 -8.05 -16.19
C SER A 590 -14.92 -6.99 -17.14
N ARG A 591 -14.84 -5.72 -16.75
CA ARG A 591 -15.23 -4.59 -17.61
C ARG A 591 -14.35 -4.46 -18.83
N ARG A 592 -13.06 -4.77 -18.69
CA ARG A 592 -12.08 -4.81 -19.78
C ARG A 592 -12.13 -6.09 -20.63
N LYS A 593 -13.10 -6.98 -20.36
CA LYS A 593 -13.35 -8.20 -21.15
C LYS A 593 -12.17 -9.16 -21.17
N LEU A 594 -11.40 -9.19 -20.08
CA LEU A 594 -10.31 -10.16 -19.94
C LEU A 594 -10.89 -11.58 -19.94
N ILE A 595 -10.27 -12.47 -20.72
CA ILE A 595 -10.65 -13.88 -20.75
C ILE A 595 -10.55 -14.46 -19.33
N GLY A 596 -11.58 -15.18 -18.89
CA GLY A 596 -11.66 -15.72 -17.53
C GLY A 596 -12.32 -14.80 -16.49
N TYR A 597 -12.68 -13.57 -16.86
CA TYR A 597 -13.40 -12.62 -16.00
C TYR A 597 -14.80 -12.29 -16.56
N PRO A 598 -15.72 -13.26 -16.66
CA PRO A 598 -17.07 -12.99 -17.14
C PRO A 598 -17.83 -12.07 -16.18
N ASN A 599 -18.89 -11.44 -16.66
CA ASN A 599 -19.85 -10.79 -15.77
C ASN A 599 -20.36 -11.81 -14.74
N LEU A 600 -20.49 -11.41 -13.49
CA LEU A 600 -20.98 -12.28 -12.43
C LEU A 600 -22.41 -12.77 -12.74
N ALA A 601 -22.70 -14.01 -12.37
CA ALA A 601 -24.04 -14.59 -12.48
C ALA A 601 -25.00 -13.90 -11.50
N VAL A 602 -24.54 -13.66 -10.26
CA VAL A 602 -25.25 -12.92 -9.22
C VAL A 602 -24.31 -11.83 -8.71
N ASP A 603 -24.86 -10.62 -8.58
CA ASP A 603 -24.12 -9.46 -8.10
C ASP A 603 -25.15 -8.53 -7.45
N VAL A 604 -25.44 -8.80 -6.17
CA VAL A 604 -26.42 -8.04 -5.41
C VAL A 604 -25.76 -6.80 -4.85
N TYR A 605 -26.48 -5.69 -4.77
CA TYR A 605 -25.85 -4.45 -4.30
C TYR A 605 -26.86 -3.48 -3.70
N ILE A 606 -26.32 -2.56 -2.91
CA ILE A 606 -27.01 -1.36 -2.45
C ILE A 606 -26.35 -0.19 -3.16
N ASN A 607 -27.12 0.63 -3.88
CA ASN A 607 -26.53 1.66 -4.73
C ASN A 607 -25.98 2.83 -3.90
N ASP A 608 -24.67 2.96 -3.82
CA ASP A 608 -23.98 4.07 -3.15
C ASP A 608 -23.78 5.32 -4.04
N GLY A 609 -24.23 5.25 -5.29
CA GLY A 609 -23.99 6.26 -6.34
C GLY A 609 -23.37 5.66 -7.60
N ARG A 610 -22.78 4.46 -7.51
CA ARG A 610 -22.07 3.78 -8.61
C ARG A 610 -22.86 2.67 -9.30
N ASP A 611 -24.14 2.52 -8.97
CA ASP A 611 -25.05 1.49 -9.50
C ASP A 611 -24.47 0.07 -9.38
N GLY A 612 -23.83 -0.20 -8.23
CA GLY A 612 -23.21 -1.47 -7.88
C GLY A 612 -21.83 -1.72 -8.51
N GLY A 613 -21.33 -0.82 -9.36
CA GLY A 613 -20.01 -0.97 -9.98
C GLY A 613 -18.88 -0.26 -9.25
N TYR A 614 -17.63 -0.55 -9.62
CA TYR A 614 -16.45 0.10 -9.07
C TYR A 614 -15.77 0.98 -10.12
N GLY A 615 -16.49 1.96 -10.66
CA GLY A 615 -15.99 2.82 -11.75
C GLY A 615 -16.95 3.95 -12.06
N SER A 616 -16.90 4.46 -13.29
CA SER A 616 -17.76 5.57 -13.70
C SER A 616 -19.23 5.14 -13.80
N SER A 617 -20.13 6.09 -13.57
CA SER A 617 -21.57 5.88 -13.70
C SER A 617 -22.03 5.59 -15.14
N SER A 618 -21.22 5.96 -16.14
CA SER A 618 -21.48 5.61 -17.55
C SER A 618 -21.17 4.14 -17.87
N LYS A 619 -20.47 3.44 -16.97
CA LYS A 619 -20.00 2.06 -17.10
C LYS A 619 -18.97 1.86 -18.24
N LYS A 620 -18.40 2.96 -18.74
CA LYS A 620 -17.37 2.95 -19.80
C LYS A 620 -15.96 3.20 -19.30
N ASP A 621 -15.83 3.66 -18.05
CA ASP A 621 -14.56 3.96 -17.38
C ASP A 621 -13.62 4.80 -18.26
N LEU A 622 -14.16 5.81 -18.94
CA LEU A 622 -13.38 6.68 -19.82
C LEU A 622 -12.32 7.42 -19.01
N PHE A 623 -11.17 7.69 -19.62
CA PHE A 623 -10.08 8.37 -18.93
C PHE A 623 -10.46 9.77 -18.39
N SER A 624 -11.40 10.44 -19.05
CA SER A 624 -11.93 11.75 -18.64
C SER A 624 -12.95 11.69 -17.48
N GLU A 625 -13.40 10.51 -17.07
CA GLU A 625 -14.38 10.32 -16.00
C GLU A 625 -13.68 10.01 -14.68
N THR A 626 -14.20 10.49 -13.54
CA THR A 626 -13.71 10.08 -12.22
C THR A 626 -14.14 8.64 -11.91
N LEU A 627 -13.20 7.79 -11.49
CA LEU A 627 -13.48 6.38 -11.15
C LEU A 627 -13.57 6.10 -9.65
N TRP A 628 -13.34 7.13 -8.83
CA TRP A 628 -13.38 7.07 -7.36
C TRP A 628 -14.48 7.97 -6.79
N GLN A 629 -15.11 7.53 -5.71
CA GLN A 629 -16.11 8.30 -4.98
C GLN A 629 -15.67 8.51 -3.53
N ASP A 630 -15.14 9.71 -3.23
CA ASP A 630 -14.70 10.04 -1.87
C ASP A 630 -15.84 10.01 -0.84
N ASN A 631 -17.06 10.40 -1.25
CA ASN A 631 -18.24 10.38 -0.40
C ASN A 631 -19.07 9.11 -0.63
N TYR A 632 -18.72 8.03 0.07
CA TYR A 632 -19.43 6.74 0.04
C TYR A 632 -20.49 6.60 1.15
N TRP A 633 -20.74 7.67 1.93
CA TRP A 633 -21.63 7.65 3.11
C TRP A 633 -22.93 8.43 2.93
N SER A 634 -23.33 8.73 1.69
CA SER A 634 -24.51 9.54 1.37
C SER A 634 -25.50 8.82 0.44
N THR A 635 -25.54 7.49 0.48
CA THR A 635 -26.46 6.70 -0.37
C THR A 635 -27.91 7.12 -0.19
N GLN A 636 -28.66 7.13 -1.29
CA GLN A 636 -30.10 7.35 -1.31
C GLN A 636 -30.92 6.05 -1.27
N ASP A 637 -30.27 4.90 -1.43
CA ASP A 637 -30.94 3.59 -1.34
C ASP A 637 -31.06 3.08 0.11
N ILE A 638 -30.70 3.93 1.08
CA ILE A 638 -31.07 3.79 2.50
C ILE A 638 -31.90 5.01 2.86
N TRP A 639 -33.07 4.82 3.48
CA TRP A 639 -33.89 5.93 3.97
C TRP A 639 -34.70 5.53 5.21
N VAL A 640 -35.30 6.53 5.86
CA VAL A 640 -35.91 6.40 7.18
C VAL A 640 -37.29 7.04 7.13
N ARG A 641 -38.24 6.45 7.84
CA ARG A 641 -39.59 6.99 8.02
C ARG A 641 -39.92 7.06 9.51
N ALA A 642 -40.76 8.03 9.87
CA ALA A 642 -41.29 8.16 11.24
C ALA A 642 -42.38 7.10 11.55
N ASN A 643 -43.03 6.56 10.52
CA ASN A 643 -44.03 5.50 10.62
C ASN A 643 -43.77 4.46 9.53
N PRO A 644 -44.06 3.17 9.78
CA PRO A 644 -43.89 2.12 8.77
C PRO A 644 -44.83 2.33 7.56
N TYR A 645 -44.56 1.66 6.44
CA TYR A 645 -45.51 1.64 5.33
C TYR A 645 -46.80 0.93 5.73
N ALA A 646 -47.94 1.45 5.28
CA ALA A 646 -49.25 0.90 5.61
C ALA A 646 -49.51 -0.50 5.00
N SER A 647 -48.73 -0.89 3.98
CA SER A 647 -48.83 -2.19 3.32
C SER A 647 -47.56 -2.49 2.52
N THR A 648 -47.37 -3.76 2.13
CA THR A 648 -46.28 -4.20 1.23
C THR A 648 -46.32 -3.47 -0.11
N ALA A 649 -47.51 -3.18 -0.64
CA ALA A 649 -47.67 -2.42 -1.89
C ALA A 649 -47.20 -0.97 -1.73
N ALA A 650 -47.50 -0.32 -0.60
CA ALA A 650 -47.01 1.02 -0.30
C ALA A 650 -45.48 1.04 -0.13
N GLN A 651 -44.91 0.01 0.51
CA GLN A 651 -43.46 -0.16 0.61
C GLN A 651 -42.80 -0.34 -0.75
N GLY A 652 -43.36 -1.18 -1.62
CA GLY A 652 -42.85 -1.37 -2.99
C GLY A 652 -42.94 -0.13 -3.89
N ALA A 653 -43.80 0.83 -3.54
CA ALA A 653 -43.89 2.14 -4.22
C ALA A 653 -43.02 3.23 -3.56
N GLY A 654 -42.41 2.93 -2.41
CA GLY A 654 -41.62 3.88 -1.64
C GLY A 654 -40.24 4.20 -2.24
N GLY A 655 -39.56 5.17 -1.64
CA GLY A 655 -38.21 5.53 -2.05
C GLY A 655 -37.59 6.67 -1.26
N PRO A 656 -36.45 7.21 -1.71
CA PRO A 656 -35.69 8.23 -0.98
C PRO A 656 -36.47 9.51 -0.69
N GLY A 657 -37.50 9.83 -1.49
CA GLY A 657 -38.39 10.97 -1.22
C GLY A 657 -39.23 10.83 0.06
N ASP A 658 -39.34 9.62 0.61
CA ASP A 658 -40.01 9.35 1.89
C ASP A 658 -39.09 9.58 3.10
N HIS A 659 -37.81 9.89 2.87
CA HIS A 659 -36.82 10.05 3.92
C HIS A 659 -37.19 11.19 4.87
N VAL A 660 -37.15 10.89 6.16
CA VAL A 660 -37.16 11.89 7.24
C VAL A 660 -35.98 11.64 8.16
N GLU A 661 -35.48 12.71 8.77
CA GLU A 661 -34.50 12.55 9.84
C GLU A 661 -35.16 11.92 11.07
N PRO A 662 -34.52 10.92 11.70
CA PRO A 662 -35.15 10.19 12.78
C PRO A 662 -35.24 11.06 14.05
N PRO A 663 -36.40 11.10 14.74
CA PRO A 663 -36.49 11.76 16.03
C PRO A 663 -35.73 10.95 17.10
N ILE A 664 -34.98 11.63 17.96
CA ILE A 664 -34.33 10.98 19.11
C ILE A 664 -35.37 10.45 20.10
N ASN A 665 -34.99 9.43 20.86
CA ASN A 665 -35.80 8.79 21.89
C ASN A 665 -37.15 8.24 21.38
N SER A 666 -37.27 8.02 20.07
CA SER A 666 -38.44 7.48 19.40
C SER A 666 -38.02 6.36 18.44
N VAL A 667 -38.91 5.41 18.19
CA VAL A 667 -38.65 4.34 17.22
C VAL A 667 -38.60 4.93 15.82
N ALA A 668 -37.50 4.69 15.11
CA ALA A 668 -37.34 5.02 13.69
C ALA A 668 -37.43 3.75 12.83
N TYR A 669 -37.93 3.89 11.60
CA TYR A 669 -38.16 2.78 10.67
C TYR A 669 -37.30 2.97 9.42
N LEU A 670 -36.27 2.14 9.25
CA LEU A 670 -35.32 2.22 8.15
C LEU A 670 -35.60 1.18 7.07
N TYR A 671 -35.41 1.60 5.82
CA TYR A 671 -35.59 0.80 4.63
C TYR A 671 -34.33 0.85 3.77
N VAL A 672 -34.02 -0.29 3.15
CA VAL A 672 -32.88 -0.46 2.24
C VAL A 672 -33.40 -0.96 0.90
N ARG A 673 -32.96 -0.36 -0.20
CA ARG A 673 -33.20 -0.89 -1.54
C ARG A 673 -32.01 -1.73 -1.97
N VAL A 674 -32.28 -2.97 -2.34
CA VAL A 674 -31.30 -3.92 -2.86
C VAL A 674 -31.61 -4.24 -4.31
N LYS A 675 -30.58 -4.32 -5.14
CA LYS A 675 -30.67 -4.62 -6.57
C LYS A 675 -29.76 -5.80 -6.91
N ASN A 676 -29.90 -6.35 -8.13
CA ASN A 676 -29.03 -7.39 -8.66
C ASN A 676 -28.62 -7.03 -10.09
N ARG A 677 -27.31 -6.81 -10.33
CA ARG A 677 -26.73 -6.54 -11.66
C ARG A 677 -26.14 -7.78 -12.33
N GLY A 678 -26.28 -8.94 -11.70
CA GLY A 678 -25.84 -10.22 -12.24
C GLY A 678 -26.59 -10.61 -13.52
N SER A 679 -25.99 -11.54 -14.26
CA SER A 679 -26.51 -12.02 -15.55
C SER A 679 -27.52 -13.18 -15.45
N ASP A 680 -27.67 -13.80 -14.28
CA ASP A 680 -28.58 -14.92 -14.06
C ASP A 680 -30.04 -14.44 -13.93
N ALA A 681 -30.86 -14.75 -14.94
CA ALA A 681 -32.28 -14.43 -14.96
C ALA A 681 -33.08 -15.12 -13.84
N SER A 682 -32.57 -16.21 -13.25
CA SER A 682 -33.19 -16.87 -12.10
C SER A 682 -33.02 -16.07 -10.80
N GLY A 683 -32.13 -15.07 -10.78
CA GLY A 683 -31.89 -14.17 -9.66
C GLY A 683 -30.87 -14.68 -8.64
N SER A 684 -30.78 -13.96 -7.53
CA SER A 684 -29.78 -14.20 -6.46
C SER A 684 -30.01 -15.47 -5.65
N GLY A 685 -31.25 -15.98 -5.60
CA GLY A 685 -31.70 -16.82 -4.50
C GLY A 685 -31.89 -16.02 -3.20
N PRO A 686 -32.02 -16.69 -2.04
CA PRO A 686 -32.29 -16.02 -0.78
C PRO A 686 -31.24 -14.96 -0.42
N VAL A 687 -31.71 -13.81 0.06
CA VAL A 687 -30.88 -12.68 0.45
C VAL A 687 -31.23 -12.27 1.87
N LYS A 688 -30.21 -11.97 2.67
CA LYS A 688 -30.38 -11.44 4.03
C LYS A 688 -29.80 -10.03 4.11
N VAL A 689 -30.64 -9.05 4.42
CA VAL A 689 -30.22 -7.68 4.65
C VAL A 689 -30.10 -7.44 6.15
N ARG A 690 -28.97 -6.85 6.56
CA ARG A 690 -28.67 -6.44 7.93
C ARG A 690 -28.37 -4.96 7.95
N VAL A 691 -28.77 -4.26 9.00
CA VAL A 691 -28.56 -2.82 9.13
C VAL A 691 -28.00 -2.51 10.50
N PHE A 692 -27.01 -1.63 10.54
CA PHE A 692 -26.27 -1.26 11.74
C PHE A 692 -26.26 0.26 11.89
N HIS A 693 -26.25 0.74 13.12
CA HIS A 693 -26.05 2.15 13.43
C HIS A 693 -24.83 2.34 14.33
N SER A 694 -24.27 3.54 14.35
CA SER A 694 -23.15 3.90 15.21
C SER A 694 -23.37 5.25 15.86
N LEU A 695 -22.79 5.42 17.06
CA LEU A 695 -22.77 6.72 17.72
C LEU A 695 -22.02 7.77 16.87
N PRO A 696 -22.35 9.07 17.00
CA PRO A 696 -21.75 10.13 16.21
C PRO A 696 -20.21 10.10 16.25
N GLY A 697 -19.60 9.95 15.07
CA GLY A 697 -18.14 9.93 14.90
C GLY A 697 -17.44 8.64 15.30
N LEU A 698 -18.19 7.58 15.67
CA LEU A 698 -17.60 6.28 15.98
C LEU A 698 -17.58 5.30 14.82
N GLY A 699 -18.50 5.31 13.86
CA GLY A 699 -18.62 4.32 12.76
C GLY A 699 -17.45 4.20 11.76
N LEU A 700 -16.21 4.12 12.24
CA LEU A 700 -14.98 4.06 11.49
C LEU A 700 -14.27 2.70 11.62
N VAL A 701 -14.65 1.86 12.60
CA VAL A 701 -14.11 0.50 12.78
C VAL A 701 -15.23 -0.53 12.73
N TRP A 702 -15.15 -1.41 11.74
CA TRP A 702 -15.97 -2.62 11.67
C TRP A 702 -15.34 -3.75 12.49
N SER A 703 -16.08 -4.46 13.36
CA SER A 703 -17.49 -4.24 13.72
C SER A 703 -17.68 -3.41 15.00
N ASP A 704 -16.60 -3.08 15.72
CA ASP A 704 -16.61 -2.48 17.07
C ASP A 704 -17.55 -1.30 17.26
N ASP A 705 -17.62 -0.42 16.26
CA ASP A 705 -18.36 0.83 16.39
C ASP A 705 -19.84 0.71 15.95
N TRP A 706 -20.26 -0.48 15.51
CA TRP A 706 -21.56 -0.74 14.88
C TRP A 706 -22.46 -1.61 15.75
N THR A 707 -23.69 -1.16 15.95
CA THR A 707 -24.76 -1.90 16.64
C THR A 707 -25.83 -2.31 15.63
N GLU A 708 -26.16 -3.60 15.57
CA GLU A 708 -27.19 -4.11 14.66
C GLU A 708 -28.59 -3.63 15.09
N MET A 709 -29.38 -3.16 14.14
CA MET A 709 -30.77 -2.76 14.35
C MET A 709 -31.70 -3.98 14.48
N ASP A 710 -32.85 -3.78 15.11
CA ASP A 710 -33.87 -4.83 15.21
C ASP A 710 -34.51 -5.12 13.84
N ALA A 711 -34.51 -6.40 13.46
CA ALA A 711 -35.05 -6.90 12.21
C ALA A 711 -36.31 -7.76 12.41
N SER A 712 -36.94 -7.74 13.60
CA SER A 712 -38.12 -8.56 13.90
C SER A 712 -39.32 -8.33 12.98
N LEU A 713 -39.39 -7.16 12.33
CA LEU A 713 -40.44 -6.77 11.39
C LEU A 713 -40.05 -6.98 9.92
N VAL A 714 -38.84 -7.47 9.66
CA VAL A 714 -38.28 -7.56 8.31
C VAL A 714 -38.62 -8.91 7.67
N SER A 715 -39.27 -8.86 6.51
CA SER A 715 -39.37 -10.02 5.61
C SER A 715 -38.18 -10.03 4.66
N GLN A 716 -37.24 -10.96 4.88
CA GLN A 716 -36.06 -11.10 4.03
C GLN A 716 -36.45 -11.61 2.61
N PRO A 717 -35.85 -11.07 1.52
CA PRO A 717 -36.17 -11.52 0.17
C PRO A 717 -35.75 -12.97 -0.08
N SER A 718 -36.66 -13.78 -0.61
CA SER A 718 -36.32 -15.14 -1.07
C SER A 718 -35.56 -15.15 -2.40
N ASN A 719 -35.60 -14.05 -3.16
CA ASN A 719 -34.92 -13.87 -4.42
C ASN A 719 -34.87 -12.39 -4.85
N ILE A 720 -33.81 -11.99 -5.56
CA ILE A 720 -33.70 -10.69 -6.24
C ILE A 720 -33.34 -10.93 -7.71
N LEU A 721 -34.28 -10.60 -8.60
CA LEU A 721 -34.13 -10.80 -10.04
C LEU A 721 -33.13 -9.81 -10.65
N SER A 722 -32.39 -10.28 -11.66
CA SER A 722 -31.47 -9.45 -12.44
C SER A 722 -32.20 -8.34 -13.20
N GLY A 723 -31.58 -7.15 -13.29
CA GLY A 723 -32.05 -6.09 -14.20
C GLY A 723 -33.34 -5.39 -13.78
N THR A 724 -33.78 -5.53 -12.54
CA THR A 724 -34.92 -4.76 -12.01
C THR A 724 -34.47 -3.36 -11.60
N ASP A 725 -34.73 -2.34 -12.44
CA ASP A 725 -34.31 -0.94 -12.20
C ASP A 725 -34.72 -0.40 -10.83
N LYS A 726 -35.88 -0.83 -10.30
CA LYS A 726 -36.43 -0.39 -9.01
C LYS A 726 -35.88 -1.13 -7.79
N GLY A 727 -35.26 -2.30 -7.97
CA GLY A 727 -34.82 -3.18 -6.86
C GLY A 727 -35.96 -3.67 -5.95
N VAL A 728 -35.58 -4.30 -4.85
CA VAL A 728 -36.45 -4.76 -3.76
C VAL A 728 -36.22 -3.91 -2.52
N ILE A 729 -37.30 -3.44 -1.90
CA ILE A 729 -37.26 -2.61 -0.69
C ILE A 729 -37.42 -3.50 0.53
N VAL A 730 -36.38 -3.58 1.37
CA VAL A 730 -36.30 -4.41 2.57
C VAL A 730 -36.38 -3.53 3.82
N GLY A 731 -37.22 -3.93 4.77
CA GLY A 731 -37.51 -3.19 6.00
C GLY A 731 -38.94 -3.42 6.49
N PRO A 732 -39.36 -2.75 7.58
CA PRO A 732 -38.57 -1.80 8.34
C PRO A 732 -37.59 -2.47 9.32
N PHE A 733 -36.35 -1.96 9.36
CA PHE A 733 -35.43 -2.15 10.47
C PHE A 733 -35.70 -1.08 11.52
N THR A 734 -35.68 -1.42 12.80
CA THR A 734 -36.03 -0.48 13.87
C THR A 734 -34.91 -0.27 14.86
N TRP A 735 -34.73 0.99 15.28
CA TRP A 735 -33.84 1.39 16.37
C TRP A 735 -34.36 2.68 17.01
N ILE A 736 -33.75 3.06 18.14
CA ILE A 736 -34.05 4.31 18.85
C ILE A 736 -32.78 5.17 18.84
N PRO A 737 -32.70 6.22 18.01
CA PRO A 737 -31.60 7.17 18.06
C PRO A 737 -31.56 7.86 19.43
N THR A 738 -30.38 7.96 20.03
CA THR A 738 -30.21 8.60 21.36
C THR A 738 -29.37 9.88 21.31
N GLN A 739 -28.63 10.08 20.22
CA GLN A 739 -27.71 11.22 20.05
C GLN A 739 -28.21 12.15 18.96
N LEU A 740 -28.01 13.44 19.14
CA LEU A 740 -28.49 14.46 18.22
C LEU A 740 -27.47 14.83 17.17
N GLY A 741 -27.98 15.13 15.98
CA GLY A 741 -27.25 15.82 14.93
C GLY A 741 -26.55 14.89 13.94
N HIS A 742 -25.94 13.79 14.38
CA HIS A 742 -25.27 12.88 13.46
C HIS A 742 -25.29 11.43 13.94
N GLU A 743 -25.61 10.51 13.04
CA GLU A 743 -25.51 9.06 13.23
C GLU A 743 -25.09 8.43 11.90
N CYS A 744 -24.20 7.43 11.90
CA CYS A 744 -23.93 6.68 10.67
C CYS A 744 -24.75 5.40 10.67
N VAL A 745 -25.35 5.07 9.53
CA VAL A 745 -25.99 3.77 9.29
C VAL A 745 -25.27 3.03 8.17
N LEU A 746 -25.01 1.74 8.40
CA LEU A 746 -24.45 0.81 7.44
C LEU A 746 -25.47 -0.27 7.14
N ALA A 747 -25.73 -0.55 5.87
CA ALA A 747 -26.51 -1.71 5.44
C ALA A 747 -25.58 -2.71 4.73
N VAL A 748 -25.82 -3.99 4.99
CA VAL A 748 -25.09 -5.13 4.42
C VAL A 748 -26.11 -6.07 3.78
N VAL A 749 -25.90 -6.43 2.52
CA VAL A 749 -26.65 -7.49 1.83
C VAL A 749 -25.81 -8.77 1.76
N GLU A 750 -26.28 -9.85 2.40
CA GLU A 750 -25.64 -11.16 2.42
C GLU A 750 -26.35 -12.10 1.43
N CYS A 751 -25.59 -12.75 0.54
CA CYS A 751 -26.08 -13.72 -0.44
C CYS A 751 -25.08 -14.85 -0.62
N GLU A 752 -25.54 -16.11 -0.73
CA GLU A 752 -24.66 -17.29 -0.91
C GLU A 752 -23.85 -17.25 -2.21
N LYS A 753 -24.38 -16.62 -3.26
CA LYS A 753 -23.72 -16.55 -4.57
C LYS A 753 -22.88 -15.27 -4.77
N ASP A 754 -23.00 -14.32 -3.85
CA ASP A 754 -22.27 -13.05 -3.84
C ASP A 754 -22.14 -12.58 -2.39
N HIS A 755 -21.05 -12.99 -1.74
CA HIS A 755 -20.83 -12.74 -0.32
C HIS A 755 -20.38 -11.29 -0.10
N ALA A 756 -20.96 -10.65 0.91
CA ALA A 756 -20.40 -9.42 1.46
C ALA A 756 -19.06 -9.73 2.16
N LEU A 757 -18.12 -8.79 2.13
CA LEU A 757 -16.84 -8.87 2.83
C LEU A 757 -17.05 -9.25 4.29
N THR A 758 -18.04 -8.65 4.94
CA THR A 758 -18.39 -8.89 6.35
C THR A 758 -18.73 -10.35 6.67
N GLN A 759 -19.09 -11.18 5.69
CA GLN A 759 -19.31 -12.62 5.88
C GLN A 759 -18.00 -13.41 5.97
N ASN A 760 -16.93 -12.90 5.35
CA ASN A 760 -15.66 -13.60 5.17
C ASN A 760 -14.48 -12.92 5.88
N LEU A 761 -14.71 -11.82 6.61
CA LEU A 761 -13.66 -11.11 7.34
C LEU A 761 -13.13 -11.94 8.51
N HIS A 762 -11.84 -12.25 8.47
CA HIS A 762 -11.13 -12.91 9.57
C HIS A 762 -10.49 -11.93 10.56
N SER A 763 -10.39 -10.64 10.20
CA SER A 763 -9.88 -9.59 11.10
C SER A 763 -11.01 -9.06 12.00
N PRO A 764 -10.80 -8.93 13.32
CA PRO A 764 -11.82 -8.40 14.23
C PRO A 764 -12.05 -6.90 14.08
N HIS A 765 -11.08 -6.18 13.50
CA HIS A 765 -11.11 -4.72 13.34
C HIS A 765 -10.67 -4.37 11.92
N VAL A 766 -11.58 -3.77 11.15
CA VAL A 766 -11.32 -3.27 9.80
C VAL A 766 -11.74 -1.81 9.75
N GLU A 767 -10.86 -0.94 9.28
CA GLU A 767 -11.24 0.45 9.04
C GLU A 767 -12.33 0.50 7.96
N HIS A 768 -13.43 1.20 8.26
CA HIS A 768 -14.60 1.23 7.38
C HIS A 768 -14.31 1.80 5.98
N SER A 769 -13.36 2.74 5.86
CA SER A 769 -12.93 3.33 4.59
C SER A 769 -12.21 2.33 3.68
N GLN A 770 -11.71 1.24 4.27
CA GLN A 770 -11.05 0.12 3.59
C GLN A 770 -12.03 -1.02 3.29
N MET A 771 -13.32 -0.81 3.53
CA MET A 771 -14.37 -1.82 3.33
C MET A 771 -15.51 -1.28 2.47
N VAL A 772 -16.14 -0.18 2.87
CA VAL A 772 -17.37 0.34 2.23
C VAL A 772 -17.16 0.69 0.75
N PRO A 773 -16.08 1.39 0.33
CA PRO A 773 -15.88 1.71 -1.09
C PRO A 773 -15.60 0.49 -1.97
N PHE A 774 -15.19 -0.64 -1.38
CA PHE A 774 -14.65 -1.80 -2.09
C PHE A 774 -15.60 -2.99 -2.11
N ASP A 775 -16.79 -2.87 -1.49
CA ASP A 775 -17.83 -3.88 -1.55
C ASP A 775 -19.22 -3.27 -1.74
N ASN A 776 -19.78 -3.49 -2.92
CA ASN A 776 -21.10 -3.04 -3.34
C ASN A 776 -22.26 -3.73 -2.59
N ASN A 777 -21.99 -4.81 -1.86
CA ASN A 777 -22.96 -5.37 -0.90
C ASN A 777 -23.13 -4.50 0.34
N ILE A 778 -22.25 -3.50 0.53
CA ILE A 778 -22.22 -2.64 1.70
C ILE A 778 -22.49 -1.21 1.27
N ALA A 779 -23.38 -0.51 1.96
CA ALA A 779 -23.61 0.91 1.72
C ALA A 779 -23.85 1.65 3.03
N GLN A 780 -23.44 2.92 3.04
CA GLN A 780 -23.59 3.78 4.21
C GLN A 780 -24.42 5.02 3.91
N ARG A 781 -25.27 5.38 4.86
CA ARG A 781 -25.93 6.69 4.93
C ARG A 781 -25.67 7.35 6.28
N ASN A 782 -25.19 8.58 6.23
CA ASN A 782 -25.19 9.46 7.39
C ASN A 782 -26.61 10.04 7.59
N LEU A 783 -27.11 9.93 8.81
CA LEU A 783 -28.37 10.45 9.30
C LEU A 783 -28.12 11.59 10.28
N PHE A 784 -29.17 12.37 10.55
CA PHE A 784 -29.09 13.57 11.37
C PHE A 784 -30.23 13.61 12.39
N PRO A 785 -30.18 12.79 13.47
CA PRO A 785 -31.30 12.69 14.39
C PRO A 785 -31.70 14.03 15.00
N THR A 786 -33.01 14.26 15.14
CA THR A 786 -33.61 15.54 15.55
C THR A 786 -34.31 15.42 16.91
N ALA A 787 -34.37 16.51 17.70
CA ALA A 787 -35.19 16.55 18.92
C ALA A 787 -36.45 17.38 18.73
N ALA A 788 -37.45 17.13 19.58
CA ALA A 788 -38.50 18.10 19.84
C ALA A 788 -37.90 19.34 20.54
N LYS A 789 -38.27 20.54 20.05
CA LYS A 789 -37.99 21.90 20.57
C LYS A 789 -37.09 22.03 21.83
N GLY A 790 -35.94 22.71 21.73
CA GLY A 790 -35.11 23.18 22.85
C GLY A 790 -33.59 23.29 22.57
N LYS A 791 -32.86 24.10 23.36
CA LYS A 791 -31.38 24.32 23.29
C LYS A 791 -30.62 23.00 23.40
N MET A 792 -29.67 22.74 22.51
CA MET A 792 -28.87 21.50 22.59
C MET A 792 -27.41 21.71 22.18
N THR A 793 -26.51 21.22 23.04
CA THR A 793 -25.09 21.01 22.75
C THR A 793 -24.95 19.93 21.68
N ARG A 794 -24.02 20.10 20.74
CA ARG A 794 -23.64 19.06 19.77
C ARG A 794 -22.28 18.50 20.18
N GLY A 795 -22.10 17.20 20.00
CA GLY A 795 -20.80 16.58 20.20
C GLY A 795 -20.71 15.25 19.49
N PHE A 796 -19.48 14.85 19.21
CA PHE A 796 -19.15 13.67 18.45
C PHE A 796 -17.85 13.08 18.97
N TYR A 797 -17.62 11.80 18.68
CA TYR A 797 -16.33 11.19 18.95
C TYR A 797 -15.39 11.41 17.78
N VAL A 798 -14.12 11.67 18.10
CA VAL A 798 -13.02 11.48 17.16
C VAL A 798 -12.44 10.10 17.42
N ARG A 799 -12.33 9.29 16.38
CA ARG A 799 -11.93 7.87 16.43
C ARG A 799 -10.66 7.67 15.62
N ASN A 800 -9.67 6.98 16.19
CA ASN A 800 -8.52 6.47 15.43
C ASN A 800 -8.81 5.02 15.00
N PRO A 801 -9.08 4.75 13.71
CA PRO A 801 -9.43 3.39 13.26
C PRO A 801 -8.22 2.44 13.23
N ASP A 802 -7.00 2.95 13.28
CA ASP A 802 -5.80 2.11 13.24
C ASP A 802 -5.47 1.53 14.61
N THR A 803 -4.81 0.39 14.62
CA THR A 803 -4.30 -0.28 15.84
C THR A 803 -3.08 0.41 16.45
N LYS A 804 -2.50 1.40 15.77
CA LYS A 804 -1.34 2.17 16.23
C LYS A 804 -1.75 3.60 16.59
N PRO A 805 -1.04 4.28 17.50
CA PRO A 805 -1.32 5.68 17.81
C PRO A 805 -1.14 6.58 16.59
N ASN A 806 -2.10 7.46 16.33
CA ASN A 806 -2.09 8.41 15.22
C ASN A 806 -2.51 9.81 15.67
N THR A 807 -2.13 10.81 14.87
CA THR A 807 -2.74 12.13 14.91
C THR A 807 -3.88 12.17 13.90
N VAL A 808 -5.09 12.43 14.38
CA VAL A 808 -6.26 12.69 13.55
C VAL A 808 -6.36 14.18 13.32
N VAL A 809 -6.35 14.59 12.05
CA VAL A 809 -6.57 15.97 11.61
C VAL A 809 -8.05 16.14 11.29
N LEU A 810 -8.66 17.19 11.82
CA LEU A 810 -10.06 17.55 11.61
C LEU A 810 -10.12 18.77 10.69
N GLN A 811 -10.79 18.61 9.55
CA GLN A 811 -11.08 19.69 8.62
C GLN A 811 -12.54 20.11 8.73
N TYR A 812 -12.78 21.40 8.84
CA TYR A 812 -14.12 21.97 9.01
C TYR A 812 -14.53 22.75 7.78
N ASN A 813 -15.73 22.49 7.26
CA ASN A 813 -16.36 23.30 6.24
C ASN A 813 -17.71 23.81 6.77
N ALA A 814 -17.78 25.11 7.05
CA ALA A 814 -18.91 25.73 7.73
C ALA A 814 -19.65 26.69 6.79
N HIS A 815 -20.87 26.33 6.43
CA HIS A 815 -21.82 27.20 5.75
C HIS A 815 -22.77 27.76 6.79
N LEU A 816 -22.33 28.83 7.47
CA LEU A 816 -23.06 29.47 8.56
C LEU A 816 -23.60 30.85 8.17
N PRO A 817 -24.66 31.34 8.84
CA PRO A 817 -25.13 32.71 8.67
C PRO A 817 -24.03 33.74 8.97
N ARG A 818 -24.15 34.93 8.38
CA ARG A 818 -23.19 36.03 8.61
C ARG A 818 -23.13 36.37 10.11
N ARG A 819 -21.90 36.40 10.67
CA ARG A 819 -21.59 36.61 12.11
C ARG A 819 -21.83 35.42 13.04
N TRP A 820 -22.22 34.26 12.53
CA TRP A 820 -22.20 33.03 13.32
C TRP A 820 -20.79 32.42 13.27
N GLY A 821 -20.39 31.81 14.38
CA GLY A 821 -19.14 31.08 14.50
C GLY A 821 -19.35 29.74 15.18
N PHE A 822 -18.29 28.95 15.31
CA PHE A 822 -18.32 27.75 16.15
C PHE A 822 -17.02 27.63 16.93
N HIS A 823 -17.10 26.95 18.08
CA HIS A 823 -16.01 26.66 18.98
C HIS A 823 -16.00 25.18 19.31
N ILE A 824 -14.80 24.66 19.58
CA ILE A 824 -14.57 23.26 19.89
C ILE A 824 -13.77 23.17 21.18
N ASN A 825 -14.11 22.21 22.05
CA ASN A 825 -13.45 22.01 23.34
C ASN A 825 -12.10 21.25 23.23
N LEU A 826 -11.33 21.49 22.17
CA LEU A 826 -10.00 20.95 21.97
C LEU A 826 -8.93 22.02 22.21
N VAL A 827 -7.80 21.61 22.79
CA VAL A 827 -6.62 22.49 22.96
C VAL A 827 -6.07 22.92 21.60
N ASN A 828 -5.99 21.97 20.66
CA ASN A 828 -5.78 22.25 19.24
C ASN A 828 -7.06 21.88 18.48
N PRO A 829 -7.80 22.85 17.90
CA PRO A 829 -9.10 22.60 17.30
C PRO A 829 -9.05 21.74 16.04
N THR A 830 -7.88 21.60 15.39
CA THR A 830 -7.75 20.87 14.13
C THR A 830 -7.01 19.56 14.26
N GLU A 831 -6.43 19.23 15.42
CA GLU A 831 -5.61 18.02 15.57
C GLU A 831 -5.76 17.37 16.94
N ILE A 832 -5.81 16.05 16.94
CA ILE A 832 -5.87 15.25 18.16
C ILE A 832 -5.05 13.98 18.02
N ARG A 833 -4.14 13.73 18.98
CA ARG A 833 -3.39 12.48 19.05
C ARG A 833 -4.16 11.47 19.88
N LEU A 834 -4.39 10.29 19.31
CA LEU A 834 -5.15 9.20 19.92
C LEU A 834 -4.29 7.93 19.97
N GLY A 835 -4.52 7.09 20.97
CA GLY A 835 -3.99 5.73 21.00
C GLY A 835 -4.53 4.87 19.85
N GLY A 836 -3.96 3.69 19.64
CA GLY A 836 -4.52 2.72 18.71
C GLY A 836 -5.92 2.29 19.15
N LEU A 837 -6.87 2.29 18.21
CA LEU A 837 -8.29 2.02 18.49
C LEU A 837 -8.89 2.91 19.60
N ASP A 838 -8.30 4.08 19.87
CA ASP A 838 -8.80 5.01 20.89
C ASP A 838 -9.85 5.98 20.31
N ARG A 839 -10.63 6.59 21.20
CA ARG A 839 -11.67 7.56 20.87
C ARG A 839 -11.76 8.67 21.91
N ARG A 840 -12.09 9.87 21.47
CA ARG A 840 -12.31 11.02 22.35
C ARG A 840 -13.55 11.79 21.97
N TYR A 841 -14.41 12.06 22.95
CA TYR A 841 -15.55 12.93 22.75
C TYR A 841 -15.12 14.40 22.62
N VAL A 842 -15.73 15.09 21.68
CA VAL A 842 -15.49 16.49 21.32
C VAL A 842 -16.83 17.20 21.28
N GLU A 843 -16.91 18.34 21.98
CA GLU A 843 -18.08 19.22 21.93
C GLU A 843 -17.89 20.29 20.86
N LEU A 844 -18.93 20.47 20.05
CA LEU A 844 -19.05 21.50 19.04
C LEU A 844 -20.14 22.49 19.49
N THR A 845 -19.73 23.71 19.82
CA THR A 845 -20.62 24.79 20.24
C THR A 845 -20.75 25.81 19.13
N ILE A 846 -21.96 26.07 18.67
CA ILE A 846 -22.24 27.10 17.66
C ILE A 846 -22.55 28.41 18.37
N ASP A 847 -21.75 29.44 18.11
CA ASP A 847 -21.98 30.78 18.64
C ASP A 847 -22.84 31.58 17.65
N GLN A 848 -24.09 31.80 18.05
CA GLN A 848 -25.01 32.69 17.37
C GLN A 848 -24.68 34.11 17.83
N GLY A 849 -23.83 34.81 17.08
CA GLY A 849 -23.60 36.24 17.33
C GLY A 849 -24.92 37.04 17.31
N SER A 850 -24.87 38.35 17.53
CA SER A 850 -26.04 39.26 17.49
C SER A 850 -26.69 39.42 16.10
N GLY A 851 -26.60 38.40 15.24
CA GLY A 851 -27.15 38.32 13.91
C GLY A 851 -28.66 38.09 13.90
N THR A 852 -29.27 38.39 12.76
CA THR A 852 -30.69 38.20 12.49
C THR A 852 -31.11 36.74 12.61
N GLU A 853 -32.26 36.50 13.24
CA GLU A 853 -32.92 35.19 13.30
C GLU A 853 -33.07 34.59 11.89
N VAL A 854 -32.60 33.36 11.71
CA VAL A 854 -32.81 32.61 10.46
C VAL A 854 -34.24 32.08 10.45
N LYS A 855 -35.04 32.57 9.49
CA LYS A 855 -36.47 32.19 9.34
C LYS A 855 -36.73 31.31 8.11
N ASP A 856 -35.73 31.13 7.25
CA ASP A 856 -35.80 30.35 6.02
C ASP A 856 -34.73 29.25 6.04
N PHE A 857 -35.16 27.98 5.97
CA PHE A 857 -34.32 26.78 5.98
C PHE A 857 -34.39 26.02 4.65
N THR A 858 -34.86 26.66 3.58
CA THR A 858 -34.92 26.04 2.25
C THR A 858 -33.54 25.62 1.73
N GLN A 859 -32.46 26.25 2.22
CA GLN A 859 -31.10 25.70 2.19
C GLN A 859 -30.53 25.60 3.61
N PRO A 860 -30.32 24.40 4.14
CA PRO A 860 -29.93 24.25 5.53
C PRO A 860 -28.47 24.67 5.74
N TYR A 861 -28.22 25.50 6.77
CA TYR A 861 -26.88 25.84 7.21
C TYR A 861 -26.18 24.60 7.77
N THR A 862 -24.90 24.42 7.50
CA THR A 862 -24.20 23.18 7.85
C THR A 862 -22.79 23.44 8.38
N ILE A 863 -22.31 22.50 9.21
CA ILE A 863 -20.90 22.35 9.52
C ILE A 863 -20.53 20.91 9.17
N SER A 864 -19.71 20.72 8.14
CA SER A 864 -19.11 19.43 7.83
C SER A 864 -17.76 19.29 8.51
N VAL A 865 -17.49 18.11 9.05
CA VAL A 865 -16.22 17.74 9.67
C VAL A 865 -15.69 16.50 8.98
N THR A 866 -14.46 16.58 8.47
CA THR A 866 -13.75 15.46 7.84
C THR A 866 -12.57 15.07 8.71
N GLY A 867 -12.41 13.78 8.97
CA GLY A 867 -11.26 13.22 9.68
C GLY A 867 -10.20 12.71 8.70
N LEU A 868 -8.94 13.05 8.95
CA LEU A 868 -7.79 12.59 8.16
C LEU A 868 -6.71 11.97 9.06
N ILE A 869 -6.04 10.93 8.57
CA ILE A 869 -4.77 10.40 9.13
C ILE A 869 -3.74 10.40 8.01
N ALA A 870 -2.63 11.12 8.19
CA ALA A 870 -1.61 11.27 7.13
C ALA A 870 -2.21 11.68 5.76
N ASN A 871 -3.15 12.64 5.77
CA ASN A 871 -3.94 13.10 4.61
C ASN A 871 -4.82 12.03 3.94
N ARG A 872 -4.99 10.84 4.54
CA ARG A 872 -5.92 9.81 4.10
C ARG A 872 -7.29 10.08 4.75
N LEU A 873 -8.33 10.08 3.93
CA LEU A 873 -9.72 10.26 4.38
C LEU A 873 -10.16 9.05 5.21
N ILE A 874 -10.42 9.26 6.50
CA ILE A 874 -10.88 8.20 7.40
C ILE A 874 -12.39 8.28 7.69
N GLY A 875 -13.10 9.28 7.18
CA GLY A 875 -14.55 9.47 7.36
C GLY A 875 -14.96 10.94 7.43
N GLY A 876 -16.26 11.19 7.34
CA GLY A 876 -16.83 12.54 7.41
C GLY A 876 -18.23 12.58 8.00
N MET A 877 -18.58 13.72 8.58
CA MET A 877 -19.90 13.99 9.16
C MET A 877 -20.36 15.41 8.80
N THR A 878 -21.67 15.64 8.82
CA THR A 878 -22.24 16.97 8.64
C THR A 878 -23.20 17.23 9.81
N PHE A 879 -23.25 18.47 10.28
CA PHE A 879 -24.21 18.93 11.26
C PHE A 879 -25.13 19.94 10.59
N TYR A 880 -26.44 19.74 10.68
CA TYR A 880 -27.39 20.78 10.34
C TYR A 880 -27.49 21.80 11.47
N VAL A 881 -27.36 23.06 11.08
CA VAL A 881 -27.38 24.22 11.97
C VAL A 881 -28.72 24.92 11.80
N ALA A 882 -29.57 24.81 12.81
CA ALA A 882 -30.84 25.51 12.86
C ALA A 882 -31.12 26.04 14.28
N PRO A 883 -31.64 27.28 14.43
CA PRO A 883 -32.20 27.78 15.68
C PRO A 883 -33.41 26.95 16.11
N GLU A 884 -33.69 26.94 17.41
CA GLU A 884 -34.80 26.17 18.01
C GLU A 884 -36.18 26.46 17.40
N SER A 885 -36.38 27.67 16.85
CA SER A 885 -37.62 28.10 16.22
C SER A 885 -37.90 27.41 14.88
N ALA A 886 -36.88 26.85 14.22
CA ALA A 886 -36.99 26.16 12.93
C ALA A 886 -37.75 24.84 12.99
N PHE A 887 -37.85 24.23 14.17
CA PHE A 887 -38.47 22.92 14.39
C PHE A 887 -39.89 23.02 14.98
N ALA A 888 -40.55 24.17 14.82
CA ALA A 888 -41.94 24.35 15.22
C ALA A 888 -42.91 23.66 14.23
N PRO A 889 -43.86 22.84 14.69
CA PRO A 889 -44.87 22.27 13.80
C PRO A 889 -45.85 23.39 13.37
N GLY A 890 -45.99 23.62 12.05
CA GLY A 890 -47.04 24.52 11.55
C GLY A 890 -46.91 25.12 10.14
N ALA A 891 -45.95 24.76 9.28
CA ALA A 891 -45.79 25.44 7.98
C ALA A 891 -45.57 24.53 6.76
N LEU A 892 -46.21 23.37 6.69
CA LEU A 892 -46.33 22.61 5.44
C LEU A 892 -47.81 22.31 5.18
N SER A 893 -48.55 23.30 4.67
CA SER A 893 -49.77 23.01 3.92
C SER A 893 -49.36 22.41 2.58
N SER A 894 -49.80 21.18 2.35
CA SER A 894 -49.66 20.39 1.12
C SER A 894 -49.77 21.22 -0.17
N CYS A 895 -48.71 21.27 -0.97
CA CYS A 895 -48.86 21.46 -2.42
C CYS A 895 -49.24 20.10 -3.02
N LYS A 896 -50.50 19.97 -3.46
CA LYS A 896 -50.87 18.86 -4.36
C LYS A 896 -50.23 19.12 -5.73
N PRO A 897 -49.65 18.11 -6.40
CA PRO A 897 -49.21 18.24 -7.78
C PRO A 897 -50.44 18.25 -8.70
N CYS A 898 -50.56 19.26 -9.57
CA CYS A 898 -51.42 19.22 -10.74
C CYS A 898 -50.56 18.92 -11.98
N PHE A 899 -50.96 17.91 -12.76
CA PHE A 899 -50.29 17.48 -13.98
C PHE A 899 -50.46 18.51 -15.11
N CYS A 900 -49.38 18.84 -15.83
CA CYS A 900 -49.44 19.58 -17.08
C CYS A 900 -49.96 18.67 -18.21
N GLN A 901 -51.00 19.12 -18.93
CA GLN A 901 -51.39 18.55 -20.21
C GLN A 901 -50.91 19.49 -21.35
N SER A 902 -50.10 18.93 -22.26
CA SER A 902 -49.81 19.34 -23.65
C SER A 902 -48.33 19.62 -23.98
N ALA A 903 -47.96 19.25 -25.22
CA ALA A 903 -46.59 18.96 -25.66
C ALA A 903 -45.81 20.15 -26.27
N ASN A 904 -46.20 21.41 -26.06
CA ASN A 904 -45.62 22.55 -26.79
C ASN A 904 -45.27 23.79 -25.92
N THR A 905 -44.72 23.62 -24.71
CA THR A 905 -44.19 24.75 -23.92
C THR A 905 -42.73 24.51 -23.54
N PRO A 906 -41.75 25.32 -24.02
CA PRO A 906 -40.33 25.01 -23.77
C PRO A 906 -39.86 25.35 -22.35
N PHE A 907 -40.52 26.25 -21.63
CA PHE A 907 -40.21 26.60 -20.24
C PHE A 907 -41.47 27.08 -19.50
N CYS A 908 -41.65 26.64 -18.24
CA CYS A 908 -42.71 27.10 -17.35
C CYS A 908 -42.07 27.56 -16.04
N PHE A 909 -42.20 28.84 -15.67
CA PHE A 909 -41.79 29.34 -14.36
C PHE A 909 -43.01 29.36 -13.44
N HIS A 910 -42.92 28.65 -12.31
CA HIS A 910 -43.96 28.67 -11.30
C HIS A 910 -43.64 29.76 -10.27
N ILE A 911 -44.44 30.82 -10.21
CA ILE A 911 -44.46 31.74 -9.07
C ILE A 911 -45.68 31.34 -8.22
N CYS A 912 -45.45 30.78 -7.04
CA CYS A 912 -46.52 30.54 -6.08
C CYS A 912 -47.14 31.88 -5.65
N SER A 913 -48.46 32.02 -5.78
CA SER A 913 -49.14 33.22 -5.33
C SER A 913 -49.11 33.30 -3.80
N TRP A 914 -48.47 34.35 -3.30
CA TRP A 914 -48.58 34.76 -1.91
C TRP A 914 -49.93 35.45 -1.71
N LYS A 915 -50.65 35.10 -0.65
CA LYS A 915 -51.75 35.95 -0.18
C LYS A 915 -51.15 37.28 0.28
N GLU A 916 -51.59 38.35 -0.39
CA GLU A 916 -51.62 39.74 0.05
C GLU A 916 -50.35 40.29 0.71
N ASN A 917 -49.39 40.69 -0.12
CA ASN A 917 -48.78 42.03 -0.04
C ASN A 917 -48.03 42.28 -1.36
N VAL A 918 -48.49 43.29 -2.10
CA VAL A 918 -47.91 43.71 -3.37
C VAL A 918 -46.51 44.27 -3.10
N VAL A 919 -45.48 43.66 -3.68
CA VAL A 919 -44.19 44.33 -3.90
C VAL A 919 -44.01 44.44 -5.41
N GLN A 920 -44.19 45.65 -5.95
CA GLN A 920 -43.67 45.98 -7.27
C GLN A 920 -42.15 46.09 -7.16
N GLY A 921 -41.43 45.33 -7.97
CA GLY A 921 -40.00 45.47 -8.19
C GLY A 921 -39.64 45.07 -9.61
N GLU A 922 -38.79 45.83 -10.27
CA GLU A 922 -38.22 45.47 -11.56
C GLU A 922 -37.10 44.44 -11.36
N LEU A 923 -37.14 43.38 -12.16
CA LEU A 923 -36.12 42.34 -12.22
C LEU A 923 -35.27 42.58 -13.46
N ASP A 924 -34.07 43.13 -13.30
CA ASP A 924 -33.11 43.31 -14.39
C ASP A 924 -32.33 42.01 -14.63
N ILE A 925 -32.65 41.29 -15.71
CA ILE A 925 -31.95 40.08 -16.12
C ILE A 925 -31.00 40.43 -17.26
N LYS A 926 -29.67 40.36 -17.00
CA LYS A 926 -28.66 40.38 -18.06
C LYS A 926 -28.27 38.95 -18.45
N VAL A 927 -28.72 38.52 -19.63
CA VAL A 927 -28.30 37.26 -20.25
C VAL A 927 -27.21 37.58 -21.27
N ARG A 928 -26.03 36.96 -21.13
CA ARG A 928 -24.95 37.02 -22.12
C ARG A 928 -24.91 35.68 -22.84
N PHE A 929 -25.14 35.69 -24.15
CA PHE A 929 -24.94 34.53 -25.02
C PHE A 929 -23.54 34.59 -25.60
N GLU A 930 -22.73 33.57 -25.37
CA GLU A 930 -21.53 33.31 -26.16
C GLU A 930 -21.89 32.27 -27.23
N LYS A 931 -21.69 32.65 -28.50
CA LYS A 931 -21.89 31.75 -29.63
C LYS A 931 -20.64 30.88 -29.75
N LYS A 932 -20.79 29.56 -29.54
CA LYS A 932 -19.81 28.58 -30.04
C LYS A 932 -19.97 28.43 -31.55
#